data_AF-A0A2V8N8U5-F1
#
_entry.id   AF-A0A2V8N8U5-F1
#
_cell.length_a   1.000
_cell.length_b   1.000
_cell.length_c   1.000
_cell.angle_alpha   90.00
_cell.angle_beta   90.00
_cell.angle_gamma   90.00
#
_symmetry.space_group_name_H-M   'P 1'
#
loop_
_entity.id
_entity.type
_entity.pdbx_description
1 polymer ?
#
loop_
_entity_poly.entity_id
_entity_poly.type
_entity_poly.pdbx_seq_one_letter_code
_entity_poly.pdbx_strand_id
1 'polypeptide(L)'
;MPKEDVRPESILEAVKKIDIVAELLDEKNKNNLKMIVEGKVSGGKQIGPYARLLTYAPGEVIMNQGEWGGNTFYFSLDNELEVYVEDDAGKKRKVGAVPPGTCFGEMSILAGVPRNATVVSSDNGRDATVLEMVRPALRLLRSLKSFAERVDQTYRLHGLGNSIATIQKEAGAALSAIELVGLGNLAQFMAYGKHHLLIEEGKPIEKLFLIRNGWVRRVRGVPIYRDITESAASSTLIPEDFLGAGNCLGLEALGGQANWQYSAELMARSEVLEIPLAELRSDPALCGRVQEAFADFSLADDDTSLQARAEPRGVAAAEKEISTGIVDGVNLLITDMDKVHGQSRLLRRGIHIERPVKVGSDAMQHVLSPSVCMHCKDPECLTGCPTGAIFRDPKGQVDIDPKTCIGCFDCATQCPYNAISMFPREAPPSAPVDFVSRFTRLFSFSSTAPAPLVAEGEDMVAIKCNLCEATPLNPAGASRPAYSCEENCPTGALVRVNPQEYFGEIEKTLGLVFRDQTHAIGRNIHKSDPVARLWHFGGILGTLIITALIGWAVYRYGFAQPLRGTWLTMRWVTGLVGLAGIAGVMTYPVRKPIYRRRAGALRYWLLAHIYLGVIAGIVLLFHGGSHGGGLLTATLMISFDLVILSGLFGLACYFIAPRIMTSIEGDPLLIEDLEGRRTELREELAGINGKADEQLRDLVERRLRRHFFSLSYLMRQYLQREELSALLAKARLEFKNEMATLDDKEKRNLFLRAIERTATLRRVESLIYLHRLLRVWIAPHVISTSLMLALLFAHIVQVVFFNVR
;
A
#
# COMPACT_ATOMS: atom_id res chain seq x y z
N MET A 1 -2.90 -34.67 16.22
CA MET A 1 -3.39 -34.34 14.85
C MET A 1 -4.67 -35.13 14.69
N PRO A 2 -5.79 -34.47 14.35
CA PRO A 2 -7.08 -35.14 14.29
C PRO A 2 -7.08 -36.24 13.22
N LYS A 3 -7.92 -37.26 13.42
CA LYS A 3 -8.20 -38.25 12.38
C LYS A 3 -9.17 -37.62 11.36
N GLU A 4 -8.83 -37.67 10.09
CA GLU A 4 -9.62 -37.08 9.00
C GLU A 4 -10.38 -38.17 8.23
N ASP A 5 -11.68 -37.98 8.03
CA ASP A 5 -12.52 -38.78 7.13
C ASP A 5 -13.15 -37.88 6.05
N VAL A 6 -12.74 -38.11 4.81
CA VAL A 6 -13.17 -37.33 3.64
C VAL A 6 -14.20 -38.06 2.79
N ARG A 7 -14.72 -39.21 3.25
CA ARG A 7 -15.69 -39.99 2.49
C ARG A 7 -17.02 -39.24 2.38
N PRO A 8 -17.59 -39.07 1.17
CA PRO A 8 -18.87 -38.41 0.96
C PRO A 8 -20.00 -38.97 1.84
N GLU A 9 -20.03 -40.30 2.04
CA GLU A 9 -21.06 -40.95 2.85
C GLU A 9 -20.98 -40.55 4.32
N SER A 10 -19.77 -40.51 4.90
CA SER A 10 -19.55 -40.08 6.29
C SER A 10 -19.92 -38.62 6.50
N ILE A 11 -19.56 -37.76 5.54
CA ILE A 11 -19.88 -36.32 5.59
C ILE A 11 -21.39 -36.13 5.48
N LEU A 12 -22.07 -36.86 4.61
CA LEU A 12 -23.52 -36.80 4.45
C LEU A 12 -24.25 -37.21 5.75
N GLU A 13 -23.80 -38.28 6.40
CA GLU A 13 -24.34 -38.70 7.71
C GLU A 13 -24.10 -37.63 8.80
N ALA A 14 -22.94 -36.96 8.78
CA ALA A 14 -22.67 -35.84 9.67
C ALA A 14 -23.62 -34.66 9.41
N VAL A 15 -23.85 -34.28 8.15
CA VAL A 15 -24.79 -33.20 7.78
C VAL A 15 -26.21 -33.50 8.26
N LYS A 16 -26.68 -34.74 8.18
CA LYS A 16 -28.00 -35.17 8.67
C LYS A 16 -28.21 -34.96 10.17
N LYS A 17 -27.13 -34.93 10.96
CA LYS A 17 -27.18 -34.71 12.41
C LYS A 17 -27.28 -33.23 12.81
N ILE A 18 -27.14 -32.31 11.85
CA ILE A 18 -27.06 -30.88 12.14
C ILE A 18 -28.37 -30.19 11.74
N ASP A 19 -29.22 -29.90 12.73
CA ASP A 19 -30.55 -29.32 12.51
C ASP A 19 -30.54 -27.98 11.74
N ILE A 20 -29.56 -27.11 12.02
CA ILE A 20 -29.47 -25.77 11.40
C ILE A 20 -29.24 -25.80 9.88
N VAL A 21 -28.78 -26.94 9.35
CA VAL A 21 -28.56 -27.15 7.91
C VAL A 21 -29.48 -28.22 7.34
N ALA A 22 -30.54 -28.62 8.06
CA ALA A 22 -31.48 -29.64 7.58
C ALA A 22 -32.11 -29.29 6.22
N GLU A 23 -32.36 -28.00 5.95
CA GLU A 23 -32.84 -27.50 4.65
C GLU A 23 -31.91 -27.86 3.48
N LEU A 24 -30.62 -28.13 3.73
CA LEU A 24 -29.66 -28.54 2.71
C LEU A 24 -30.02 -29.91 2.11
N LEU A 25 -30.78 -30.74 2.82
CA LEU A 25 -31.24 -32.06 2.38
C LEU A 25 -32.45 -31.99 1.44
N ASP A 26 -33.10 -30.83 1.30
CA ASP A 26 -34.20 -30.63 0.36
C ASP A 26 -33.74 -30.83 -1.09
N GLU A 27 -34.59 -31.42 -1.95
CA GLU A 27 -34.27 -31.63 -3.37
C GLU A 27 -33.87 -30.34 -4.10
N LYS A 28 -34.44 -29.19 -3.73
CA LYS A 28 -34.07 -27.87 -4.29
C LYS A 28 -32.59 -27.50 -4.06
N ASN A 29 -31.97 -28.06 -3.01
CA ASN A 29 -30.61 -27.76 -2.56
C ASN A 29 -29.60 -28.87 -2.90
N LYS A 30 -30.02 -29.91 -3.64
CA LYS A 30 -29.20 -31.08 -3.99
C LYS A 30 -27.84 -30.72 -4.63
N ASN A 31 -27.80 -29.69 -5.45
CA ASN A 31 -26.55 -29.21 -6.07
C ASN A 31 -25.60 -28.57 -5.04
N ASN A 32 -26.14 -27.84 -4.07
CA ASN A 32 -25.36 -27.24 -2.98
C ASN A 32 -24.81 -28.32 -2.06
N LEU A 33 -25.64 -29.31 -1.70
CA LEU A 33 -25.23 -30.47 -0.90
C LEU A 33 -24.11 -31.24 -1.60
N LYS A 34 -24.29 -31.57 -2.88
CA LYS A 34 -23.28 -32.25 -3.69
C LYS A 34 -21.96 -31.49 -3.71
N MET A 35 -22.00 -30.16 -3.89
CA MET A 35 -20.79 -29.34 -3.86
C MET A 35 -20.06 -29.39 -2.51
N ILE A 36 -20.80 -29.35 -1.40
CA ILE A 36 -20.24 -29.38 -0.05
C ILE A 36 -19.61 -30.74 0.24
N VAL A 37 -20.27 -31.83 -0.14
CA VAL A 37 -19.92 -33.21 0.23
C VAL A 37 -18.93 -33.86 -0.74
N GLU A 38 -19.13 -33.70 -2.04
CA GLU A 38 -18.36 -34.37 -3.11
C GLU A 38 -17.47 -33.38 -3.87
N GLY A 39 -17.88 -32.12 -3.94
CA GLY A 39 -17.28 -31.13 -4.84
C GLY A 39 -17.64 -31.39 -6.31
N LYS A 40 -16.89 -30.78 -7.22
CA LYS A 40 -16.98 -31.02 -8.67
C LYS A 40 -15.64 -30.82 -9.35
N VAL A 41 -15.47 -31.42 -10.52
CA VAL A 41 -14.37 -31.08 -11.43
C VAL A 41 -14.85 -30.03 -12.43
N SER A 42 -14.08 -28.97 -12.63
CA SER A 42 -14.34 -27.94 -13.63
C SER A 42 -13.01 -27.50 -14.26
N GLY A 43 -12.91 -27.56 -15.59
CA GLY A 43 -11.67 -27.19 -16.30
C GLY A 43 -10.44 -28.02 -15.89
N GLY A 44 -10.63 -29.31 -15.57
CA GLY A 44 -9.56 -30.19 -15.11
C GLY A 44 -9.11 -29.99 -13.65
N LYS A 45 -9.75 -29.08 -12.91
CA LYS A 45 -9.43 -28.79 -11.50
C LYS A 45 -10.57 -29.19 -10.57
N GLN A 46 -10.21 -29.71 -9.40
CA GLN A 46 -11.15 -30.09 -8.35
C GLN A 46 -11.58 -28.84 -7.57
N ILE A 47 -12.89 -28.63 -7.45
CA ILE A 47 -13.54 -27.57 -6.67
C ILE A 47 -14.31 -28.25 -5.53
N GLY A 48 -13.93 -28.00 -4.28
CA GLY A 48 -14.44 -28.75 -3.14
C GLY A 48 -13.87 -30.18 -3.06
N PRO A 49 -14.38 -31.07 -2.19
CA PRO A 49 -15.49 -30.84 -1.26
C PRO A 49 -15.20 -29.71 -0.27
N TYR A 50 -16.25 -29.04 0.20
CA TYR A 50 -16.11 -27.94 1.15
C TYR A 50 -16.23 -28.37 2.60
N ALA A 51 -16.52 -29.63 2.87
CA ALA A 51 -16.62 -30.19 4.21
C ALA A 51 -15.65 -31.34 4.42
N ARG A 52 -15.19 -31.50 5.66
CA ARG A 52 -14.33 -32.61 6.12
C ARG A 52 -14.76 -33.03 7.51
N LEU A 53 -14.74 -34.33 7.77
CA LEU A 53 -15.05 -34.86 9.10
C LEU A 53 -13.75 -35.04 9.88
N LEU A 54 -13.65 -34.42 11.05
CA LEU A 54 -12.47 -34.47 11.90
C LEU A 54 -12.82 -35.07 13.26
N THR A 55 -12.00 -36.00 13.73
CA THR A 55 -12.12 -36.62 15.06
C THR A 55 -10.90 -36.26 15.91
N TYR A 56 -11.17 -35.63 17.05
CA TYR A 56 -10.17 -35.15 18.01
C TYR A 56 -10.17 -36.04 19.25
N ALA A 57 -8.99 -36.38 19.75
CA ALA A 57 -8.85 -37.10 21.02
C ALA A 57 -9.25 -36.19 22.21
N PRO A 58 -9.59 -36.76 23.39
CA PRO A 58 -9.86 -35.98 24.60
C PRO A 58 -8.73 -34.98 24.90
N GLY A 59 -9.10 -33.73 25.19
CA GLY A 59 -8.13 -32.67 25.48
C GLY A 59 -7.38 -32.07 24.28
N GLU A 60 -7.59 -32.57 23.04
CA GLU A 60 -7.01 -31.94 21.86
C GLU A 60 -7.68 -30.59 21.55
N VAL A 61 -6.86 -29.61 21.18
CA VAL A 61 -7.32 -28.27 20.79
C VAL A 61 -7.80 -28.28 19.35
N ILE A 62 -9.00 -27.74 19.13
CA ILE A 62 -9.64 -27.63 17.81
C ILE A 62 -9.34 -26.25 17.19
N MET A 63 -9.36 -25.19 17.99
CA MET A 63 -8.94 -23.84 17.57
C MET A 63 -8.39 -23.05 18.76
N ASN A 64 -7.44 -22.13 18.53
CA ASN A 64 -6.92 -21.26 19.59
C ASN A 64 -7.49 -19.85 19.51
N GLN A 65 -7.65 -19.21 20.67
CA GLN A 65 -7.91 -17.78 20.77
C GLN A 65 -6.77 -16.98 20.11
N GLY A 66 -7.13 -15.84 19.49
CA GLY A 66 -6.19 -14.92 18.84
C GLY A 66 -5.77 -15.34 17.43
N GLU A 67 -5.95 -16.61 17.05
CA GLU A 67 -5.70 -17.06 15.69
C GLU A 67 -6.70 -16.46 14.71
N TRP A 68 -6.24 -16.14 13.51
CA TRP A 68 -7.15 -15.88 12.40
C TRP A 68 -7.63 -17.21 11.83
N GLY A 69 -8.95 -17.37 11.73
CA GLY A 69 -9.60 -18.61 11.33
C GLY A 69 -9.47 -18.99 9.85
N GLY A 70 -8.32 -18.72 9.21
CA GLY A 70 -7.86 -19.29 7.95
C GLY A 70 -8.82 -19.11 6.78
N ASN A 71 -9.77 -20.03 6.73
CA ASN A 71 -10.95 -19.98 5.88
C ASN A 71 -12.01 -20.97 6.41
N THR A 72 -11.99 -21.37 7.69
CA THR A 72 -12.74 -22.52 8.21
C THR A 72 -13.67 -22.18 9.38
N PHE A 73 -14.75 -22.92 9.50
CA PHE A 73 -15.69 -22.92 10.62
C PHE A 73 -16.17 -24.36 10.84
N TYR A 74 -16.79 -24.63 11.98
CA TYR A 74 -17.05 -25.99 12.43
C TYR A 74 -18.47 -26.17 12.92
N PHE A 75 -18.97 -27.41 12.86
CA PHE A 75 -20.14 -27.86 13.59
C PHE A 75 -19.75 -28.97 14.56
N SER A 76 -20.16 -28.86 15.82
CA SER A 76 -20.05 -29.98 16.76
C SER A 76 -21.09 -31.05 16.42
N LEU A 77 -20.76 -32.35 16.55
CA LEU A 77 -21.67 -33.44 16.19
C LEU A 77 -22.13 -34.28 17.38
N ASP A 78 -21.19 -34.85 18.14
CA ASP A 78 -21.53 -35.93 19.09
C ASP A 78 -21.23 -35.58 20.55
N ASN A 79 -20.20 -34.75 20.81
CA ASN A 79 -19.75 -34.42 22.17
C ASN A 79 -19.74 -32.91 22.41
N GLU A 80 -20.00 -32.54 23.66
CA GLU A 80 -19.83 -31.17 24.12
C GLU A 80 -18.34 -30.79 24.09
N LEU A 81 -18.03 -29.59 23.59
CA LEU A 81 -16.67 -29.07 23.53
C LEU A 81 -16.48 -28.02 24.62
N GLU A 82 -15.28 -27.91 25.19
CA GLU A 82 -15.00 -26.91 26.22
C GLU A 82 -14.46 -25.63 25.60
N VAL A 83 -14.91 -24.48 26.11
CA VAL A 83 -14.50 -23.15 25.64
C VAL A 83 -13.68 -22.45 26.72
N TYR A 84 -12.47 -22.04 26.34
CA TYR A 84 -11.53 -21.34 27.20
C TYR A 84 -11.22 -19.95 26.65
N VAL A 85 -11.13 -18.97 27.54
CA VAL A 85 -10.60 -17.63 27.23
C VAL A 85 -9.38 -17.39 28.11
N GLU A 86 -8.31 -16.95 27.47
CA GLU A 86 -7.05 -16.52 28.08
C GLU A 86 -7.12 -15.03 28.37
N ASP A 87 -6.77 -14.64 29.60
CA ASP A 87 -6.68 -13.25 30.01
C ASP A 87 -5.35 -12.60 29.60
N ASP A 88 -5.21 -11.29 29.80
CA ASP A 88 -3.99 -10.52 29.46
C ASP A 88 -2.74 -11.02 30.22
N ALA A 89 -2.90 -11.82 31.28
CA ALA A 89 -1.82 -12.43 32.05
C ALA A 89 -1.48 -13.88 31.59
N GLY A 90 -2.13 -14.37 30.53
CA GLY A 90 -1.90 -15.71 29.98
C GLY A 90 -2.62 -16.85 30.72
N LYS A 91 -3.54 -16.53 31.63
CA LYS A 91 -4.26 -17.54 32.42
C LYS A 91 -5.53 -17.96 31.69
N LYS A 92 -5.63 -19.26 31.39
CA LYS A 92 -6.82 -19.84 30.75
C LYS A 92 -7.95 -20.02 31.76
N ARG A 93 -9.14 -19.51 31.42
CA ARG A 93 -10.38 -19.66 32.19
C ARG A 93 -11.43 -20.34 31.32
N LYS A 94 -12.06 -21.41 31.84
CA LYS A 94 -13.23 -22.02 31.19
C LYS A 94 -14.39 -21.03 31.25
N VAL A 95 -14.94 -20.66 30.09
CA VAL A 95 -16.03 -19.68 29.97
C VAL A 95 -17.36 -20.31 29.59
N GLY A 96 -17.34 -21.54 29.06
CA GLY A 96 -18.54 -22.24 28.65
C GLY A 96 -18.24 -23.53 27.91
N ALA A 97 -19.22 -24.00 27.17
CA ALA A 97 -19.15 -25.20 26.38
C ALA A 97 -19.97 -25.06 25.08
N VAL A 98 -19.58 -25.78 24.03
CA VAL A 98 -20.28 -25.82 22.74
C VAL A 98 -21.06 -27.14 22.68
N PRO A 99 -22.40 -27.11 22.69
CA PRO A 99 -23.20 -28.32 22.62
C PRO A 99 -23.18 -28.93 21.20
N PRO A 100 -23.48 -30.23 21.08
CA PRO A 100 -23.68 -30.89 19.79
C PRO A 100 -24.67 -30.14 18.87
N GLY A 101 -24.41 -30.15 17.57
CA GLY A 101 -25.20 -29.45 16.54
C GLY A 101 -24.90 -27.95 16.40
N THR A 102 -24.04 -27.38 17.24
CA THR A 102 -23.76 -25.94 17.25
C THR A 102 -22.67 -25.57 16.25
N CYS A 103 -22.90 -24.49 15.50
CA CYS A 103 -21.89 -23.85 14.64
C CYS A 103 -20.95 -23.00 15.50
N PHE A 104 -19.64 -23.13 15.28
CA PHE A 104 -18.64 -22.30 15.95
C PHE A 104 -17.49 -21.93 15.02
N GLY A 105 -16.90 -20.76 15.26
CA GLY A 105 -15.84 -20.21 14.44
C GLY A 105 -16.32 -19.47 13.17
N GLU A 106 -17.62 -19.37 12.95
CA GLU A 106 -18.21 -18.57 11.89
C GLU A 106 -17.87 -17.07 12.03
N MET A 107 -17.72 -16.55 13.26
CA MET A 107 -17.38 -15.14 13.50
C MET A 107 -16.07 -14.69 12.86
N SER A 108 -15.04 -15.56 12.82
CA SER A 108 -13.76 -15.16 12.23
C SER A 108 -13.86 -14.89 10.73
N ILE A 109 -14.79 -15.57 10.06
CA ILE A 109 -15.03 -15.41 8.63
C ILE A 109 -16.02 -14.28 8.34
N LEU A 110 -17.08 -14.16 9.16
CA LEU A 110 -18.18 -13.22 8.93
C LEU A 110 -17.87 -11.79 9.39
N ALA A 111 -17.30 -11.67 10.59
CA ALA A 111 -16.93 -10.38 11.17
C ALA A 111 -15.49 -9.99 10.83
N GLY A 112 -14.68 -10.91 10.27
CA GLY A 112 -13.28 -10.65 9.96
C GLY A 112 -12.48 -10.33 11.22
N VAL A 113 -12.72 -11.08 12.30
CA VAL A 113 -12.02 -10.94 13.60
C VAL A 113 -11.21 -12.21 13.92
N PRO A 114 -10.15 -12.13 14.75
CA PRO A 114 -9.50 -13.34 15.27
C PRO A 114 -10.47 -14.16 16.13
N ARG A 115 -10.16 -15.45 16.32
CA ARG A 115 -10.88 -16.32 17.25
C ARG A 115 -10.91 -15.68 18.64
N ASN A 116 -12.09 -15.56 19.22
CA ASN A 116 -12.29 -14.96 20.53
C ASN A 116 -12.06 -15.92 21.70
N ALA A 117 -12.01 -17.23 21.44
CA ALA A 117 -11.83 -18.27 22.43
C ALA A 117 -11.09 -19.47 21.85
N THR A 118 -10.46 -20.24 22.74
CA THR A 118 -9.89 -21.55 22.46
C THR A 118 -10.97 -22.61 22.66
N VAL A 119 -11.16 -23.52 21.71
CA VAL A 119 -12.11 -24.63 21.83
C VAL A 119 -11.36 -25.95 21.83
N VAL A 120 -11.68 -26.79 22.80
CA VAL A 120 -10.98 -28.03 23.12
C VAL A 120 -11.97 -29.17 23.22
N SER A 121 -11.58 -30.37 22.77
CA SER A 121 -12.32 -31.59 23.04
C SER A 121 -12.40 -31.84 24.55
N SER A 122 -13.60 -32.16 25.07
CA SER A 122 -13.79 -32.43 26.50
C SER A 122 -12.87 -33.55 26.99
N ASP A 123 -12.28 -33.40 28.18
CA ASP A 123 -11.41 -34.42 28.79
C ASP A 123 -12.21 -35.55 29.48
N ASN A 124 -13.33 -35.95 28.87
CA ASN A 124 -14.25 -36.96 29.41
C ASN A 124 -13.94 -38.38 28.91
N GLY A 125 -12.77 -38.57 28.28
CA GLY A 125 -12.33 -39.85 27.72
C GLY A 125 -13.02 -40.26 26.42
N ARG A 126 -13.82 -39.39 25.78
CA ARG A 126 -14.46 -39.66 24.49
C ARG A 126 -13.89 -38.77 23.38
N ASP A 127 -13.70 -39.35 22.20
CA ASP A 127 -13.32 -38.61 21.01
C ASP A 127 -14.42 -37.61 20.61
N ALA A 128 -14.04 -36.40 20.21
CA ALA A 128 -14.98 -35.40 19.70
C ALA A 128 -14.96 -35.37 18.17
N THR A 129 -16.13 -35.53 17.56
CA THR A 129 -16.29 -35.39 16.11
C THR A 129 -16.81 -34.01 15.77
N VAL A 130 -16.16 -33.34 14.81
CA VAL A 130 -16.59 -32.06 14.26
C VAL A 130 -16.62 -32.12 12.74
N LEU A 131 -17.58 -31.39 12.15
CA LEU A 131 -17.64 -31.17 10.72
C LEU A 131 -16.97 -29.82 10.42
N GLU A 132 -15.76 -29.85 9.87
CA GLU A 132 -15.07 -28.66 9.37
C GLU A 132 -15.64 -28.27 8.01
N MET A 133 -15.90 -26.98 7.81
CA MET A 133 -16.28 -26.42 6.53
C MET A 133 -15.41 -25.23 6.15
N VAL A 134 -15.15 -25.06 4.85
CA VAL A 134 -14.42 -23.90 4.31
C VAL A 134 -15.36 -22.76 3.91
N ARG A 135 -14.85 -21.52 3.84
CA ARG A 135 -15.58 -20.28 3.54
C ARG A 135 -16.50 -20.35 2.32
N PRO A 136 -16.14 -21.00 1.19
CA PRO A 136 -17.07 -21.19 0.08
C PRO A 136 -18.41 -21.85 0.45
N ALA A 137 -18.42 -22.73 1.47
CA ALA A 137 -19.64 -23.34 1.98
C ALA A 137 -20.60 -22.31 2.59
N LEU A 138 -20.10 -21.25 3.25
CA LEU A 138 -20.96 -20.22 3.85
C LEU A 138 -21.89 -19.59 2.83
N ARG A 139 -21.43 -19.34 1.60
CA ARG A 139 -22.28 -18.78 0.54
C ARG A 139 -23.44 -19.72 0.21
N LEU A 140 -23.19 -21.02 0.18
CA LEU A 140 -24.21 -22.04 -0.10
C LEU A 140 -25.15 -22.25 1.10
N LEU A 141 -24.64 -22.13 2.33
CA LEU A 141 -25.45 -22.25 3.55
C LEU A 141 -26.28 -20.99 3.82
N ARG A 142 -25.78 -19.80 3.48
CA ARG A 142 -26.53 -18.53 3.64
C ARG A 142 -27.75 -18.41 2.73
N SER A 143 -27.89 -19.26 1.71
CA SER A 143 -29.14 -19.34 0.95
C SER A 143 -30.24 -20.11 1.69
N LEU A 144 -29.90 -20.82 2.78
CA LEU A 144 -30.86 -21.49 3.66
C LEU A 144 -31.39 -20.49 4.67
N LYS A 145 -32.71 -20.43 4.84
CA LYS A 145 -33.36 -19.39 5.64
C LYS A 145 -33.01 -19.52 7.12
N SER A 146 -33.18 -20.72 7.69
CA SER A 146 -32.87 -21.01 9.09
C SER A 146 -31.40 -20.75 9.45
N PHE A 147 -30.48 -21.16 8.59
CA PHE A 147 -29.05 -20.91 8.78
C PHE A 147 -28.74 -19.41 8.76
N ALA A 148 -29.25 -18.67 7.77
CA ALA A 148 -29.02 -17.23 7.65
C ALA A 148 -29.52 -16.46 8.88
N GLU A 149 -30.76 -16.73 9.33
CA GLU A 149 -31.35 -16.08 10.50
C GLU A 149 -30.54 -16.35 11.77
N ARG A 150 -30.12 -17.61 12.00
CA ARG A 150 -29.32 -17.95 13.18
C ARG A 150 -27.93 -17.33 13.15
N VAL A 151 -27.27 -17.34 11.99
CA VAL A 151 -25.94 -16.74 11.83
C VAL A 151 -26.00 -15.23 12.03
N ASP A 152 -27.00 -14.56 11.47
CA ASP A 152 -27.18 -13.11 11.66
C ASP A 152 -27.47 -12.76 13.12
N GLN A 153 -28.30 -13.55 13.81
CA GLN A 153 -28.55 -13.39 15.24
C GLN A 153 -27.26 -13.58 16.06
N THR A 154 -26.48 -14.62 15.74
CA THR A 154 -25.21 -14.93 16.41
C THR A 154 -24.21 -13.79 16.20
N TYR A 155 -24.07 -13.29 14.97
CA TYR A 155 -23.23 -12.14 14.64
C TYR A 155 -23.61 -10.89 15.45
N ARG A 156 -24.91 -10.55 15.55
CA ARG A 156 -25.37 -9.40 16.32
C ARG A 156 -25.12 -9.55 17.82
N LEU A 157 -25.40 -10.72 18.39
CA LEU A 157 -25.18 -11.00 19.81
C LEU A 157 -23.69 -10.93 20.18
N HIS A 158 -22.83 -11.50 19.35
CA HIS A 158 -21.38 -11.42 19.56
C HIS A 158 -20.85 -10.00 19.35
N GLY A 159 -21.32 -9.29 18.32
CA GLY A 159 -20.99 -7.89 18.07
C GLY A 159 -21.34 -7.01 19.28
N LEU A 160 -22.55 -7.18 19.83
CA LEU A 160 -23.01 -6.51 21.04
C LEU A 160 -22.13 -6.86 22.24
N GLY A 161 -21.93 -8.15 22.54
CA GLY A 161 -21.12 -8.58 23.68
C GLY A 161 -19.68 -8.06 23.62
N ASN A 162 -19.05 -8.10 22.45
CA ASN A 162 -17.72 -7.54 22.23
C ASN A 162 -17.70 -6.01 22.40
N SER A 163 -18.78 -5.33 22.00
CA SER A 163 -18.96 -3.89 22.19
C SER A 163 -18.98 -3.52 23.66
N ILE A 164 -19.82 -4.19 24.44
CA ILE A 164 -19.92 -3.98 25.89
C ILE A 164 -18.60 -4.30 26.60
N ALA A 165 -17.94 -5.41 26.24
CA ALA A 165 -16.65 -5.76 26.83
C ALA A 165 -15.56 -4.72 26.55
N THR A 166 -15.59 -4.09 25.37
CA THR A 166 -14.62 -3.03 25.06
C THR A 166 -14.95 -1.74 25.81
N ILE A 167 -16.23 -1.36 25.88
CA ILE A 167 -16.68 -0.21 26.68
C ILE A 167 -16.24 -0.39 28.13
N GLN A 168 -16.41 -1.59 28.71
CA GLN A 168 -15.95 -1.90 30.06
C GLN A 168 -14.45 -1.64 30.27
N LYS A 169 -13.62 -2.10 29.31
CA LYS A 169 -12.16 -1.97 29.41
C LYS A 169 -11.72 -0.50 29.48
N GLU A 170 -12.43 0.38 28.79
CA GLU A 170 -11.99 1.75 28.53
C GLU A 170 -12.72 2.76 29.43
N ALA A 171 -14.02 2.57 29.68
CA ALA A 171 -14.75 3.32 30.71
C ALA A 171 -14.24 3.02 32.13
N GLY A 172 -13.45 1.95 32.31
CA GLY A 172 -12.83 1.61 33.59
C GLY A 172 -13.85 1.45 34.72
N ALA A 173 -13.71 2.23 35.79
CA ALA A 173 -14.63 2.22 36.93
C ALA A 173 -15.86 3.13 36.75
N ALA A 174 -15.96 3.87 35.64
CA ALA A 174 -17.09 4.77 35.36
C ALA A 174 -18.38 3.99 35.12
N LEU A 175 -18.31 2.74 34.62
CA LEU A 175 -19.47 1.85 34.51
C LEU A 175 -19.24 0.56 35.28
N SER A 176 -20.12 0.29 36.25
CA SER A 176 -20.15 -0.97 36.99
C SER A 176 -20.64 -2.12 36.11
N ALA A 177 -20.37 -3.36 36.53
CA ALA A 177 -20.82 -4.55 35.81
C ALA A 177 -22.36 -4.60 35.63
N ILE A 178 -23.12 -4.08 36.61
CA ILE A 178 -24.59 -4.04 36.55
C ILE A 178 -25.05 -3.02 35.50
N GLU A 179 -24.43 -1.83 35.47
CA GLU A 179 -24.74 -0.77 34.51
C GLU A 179 -24.38 -1.20 33.07
N LEU A 180 -23.29 -1.94 32.88
CA LEU A 180 -22.90 -2.50 31.58
C LEU A 180 -23.91 -3.53 31.06
N VAL A 181 -24.46 -4.37 31.95
CA VAL A 181 -25.54 -5.30 31.59
C VAL A 181 -26.81 -4.53 31.26
N GLY A 182 -27.16 -3.51 32.05
CA GLY A 182 -28.28 -2.62 31.76
C GLY A 182 -28.16 -1.97 30.38
N LEU A 183 -27.01 -1.38 30.09
CA LEU A 183 -26.70 -0.78 28.78
C LEU A 183 -26.77 -1.81 27.65
N GLY A 184 -26.21 -3.00 27.84
CA GLY A 184 -26.25 -4.08 26.86
C GLY A 184 -27.67 -4.55 26.53
N ASN A 185 -28.58 -4.54 27.50
CA ASN A 185 -29.99 -4.91 27.28
C ASN A 185 -30.76 -3.86 26.47
N LEU A 186 -30.37 -2.59 26.56
CA LEU A 186 -30.98 -1.49 25.81
C LEU A 186 -30.39 -1.35 24.40
N ALA A 187 -29.11 -1.70 24.23
CA ALA A 187 -28.36 -1.43 23.02
C ALA A 187 -28.63 -2.44 21.89
N GLN A 188 -28.64 -1.96 20.65
CA GLN A 188 -28.82 -2.76 19.45
C GLN A 188 -27.59 -2.67 18.55
N PHE A 189 -27.03 -3.83 18.18
CA PHE A 189 -25.91 -3.90 17.26
C PHE A 189 -26.39 -3.93 15.80
N MET A 190 -25.99 -2.94 15.03
CA MET A 190 -26.42 -2.72 13.65
C MET A 190 -25.20 -2.65 12.71
N ALA A 191 -25.36 -3.16 11.48
CA ALA A 191 -24.37 -3.06 10.43
C ALA A 191 -24.99 -2.35 9.22
N TYR A 192 -24.33 -1.27 8.79
CA TYR A 192 -24.80 -0.39 7.73
C TYR A 192 -23.86 -0.43 6.53
N GLY A 193 -24.42 -0.24 5.33
CA GLY A 193 -23.64 -0.12 4.10
C GLY A 193 -23.03 1.28 3.93
N LYS A 194 -22.07 1.39 3.02
CA LYS A 194 -21.52 2.67 2.57
C LYS A 194 -22.62 3.56 2.00
N HIS A 195 -22.51 4.88 2.20
CA HIS A 195 -23.46 5.93 1.81
C HIS A 195 -24.83 5.87 2.52
N HIS A 196 -24.93 5.13 3.62
CA HIS A 196 -26.12 5.18 4.45
C HIS A 196 -26.13 6.47 5.26
N LEU A 197 -27.22 7.24 5.15
CA LEU A 197 -27.47 8.43 5.96
C LEU A 197 -27.92 7.97 7.35
N LEU A 198 -27.02 8.09 8.33
CA LEU A 198 -27.28 7.68 9.71
C LEU A 198 -28.11 8.73 10.46
N ILE A 199 -27.81 10.01 10.20
CA ILE A 199 -28.41 11.16 10.89
C ILE A 199 -28.78 12.22 9.87
N GLU A 200 -29.92 12.88 10.09
CA GLU A 200 -30.41 13.99 9.28
C GLU A 200 -30.57 15.24 10.15
N GLU A 201 -30.02 16.35 9.67
CA GLU A 201 -30.05 17.65 10.34
C GLU A 201 -31.49 18.11 10.64
N GLY A 202 -31.69 18.70 11.82
CA GLY A 202 -32.98 19.24 12.25
C GLY A 202 -33.96 18.21 12.82
N LYS A 203 -33.71 16.91 12.67
CA LYS A 203 -34.50 15.85 13.33
C LYS A 203 -34.20 15.75 14.82
N PRO A 204 -35.18 15.33 15.65
CA PRO A 204 -34.95 15.11 17.08
C PRO A 204 -33.95 13.96 17.30
N ILE A 205 -33.14 14.09 18.35
CA ILE A 205 -32.19 13.05 18.75
C ILE A 205 -32.94 12.02 19.60
N GLU A 206 -33.21 10.85 19.01
CA GLU A 206 -33.95 9.74 19.64
C GLU A 206 -33.04 8.59 20.11
N LYS A 207 -31.82 8.51 19.60
CA LYS A 207 -30.86 7.43 19.85
C LYS A 207 -29.45 8.00 19.99
N LEU A 208 -28.64 7.34 20.84
CA LEU A 208 -27.19 7.46 20.79
C LEU A 208 -26.62 6.47 19.79
N PHE A 209 -25.56 6.86 19.09
CA PHE A 209 -24.86 6.00 18.14
C PHE A 209 -23.38 5.91 18.53
N LEU A 210 -22.92 4.73 18.93
CA LEU A 210 -21.49 4.46 19.11
C LEU A 210 -20.95 3.76 17.86
N ILE A 211 -20.03 4.42 17.17
CA ILE A 211 -19.39 3.90 15.96
C ILE A 211 -18.35 2.87 16.39
N ARG A 212 -18.55 1.59 16.05
CA ARG A 212 -17.57 0.53 16.37
C ARG A 212 -16.54 0.34 15.27
N ASN A 213 -16.96 0.43 14.01
CA ASN A 213 -16.08 0.35 12.86
C ASN A 213 -16.63 1.21 11.73
N GLY A 214 -15.74 1.68 10.84
CA GLY A 214 -16.07 2.55 9.73
C GLY A 214 -15.88 4.04 10.04
N TRP A 215 -16.37 4.87 9.13
CA TRP A 215 -16.14 6.31 9.12
C TRP A 215 -17.45 7.04 8.85
N VAL A 216 -17.66 8.14 9.55
CA VAL A 216 -18.80 9.05 9.41
C VAL A 216 -18.28 10.39 8.90
N ARG A 217 -18.96 10.94 7.88
CA ARG A 217 -18.80 12.31 7.41
C ARG A 217 -19.92 13.17 7.98
N ARG A 218 -19.58 14.28 8.65
CA ARG A 218 -20.57 15.26 9.13
C ARG A 218 -20.60 16.50 8.24
N VAL A 219 -21.80 16.97 7.92
CA VAL A 219 -22.04 18.19 7.13
C VAL A 219 -23.22 18.98 7.70
N ARG A 220 -23.20 20.31 7.54
CA ARG A 220 -24.27 21.21 8.00
C ARG A 220 -24.78 22.10 6.87
N GLY A 221 -26.09 22.38 6.88
CA GLY A 221 -26.73 23.36 6.01
C GLY A 221 -26.83 22.94 4.54
N VAL A 222 -26.54 21.68 4.21
CA VAL A 222 -26.65 21.16 2.85
C VAL A 222 -27.24 19.75 2.84
N PRO A 223 -28.29 19.48 2.05
CA PRO A 223 -28.89 18.15 1.99
C PRO A 223 -27.93 17.16 1.32
N ILE A 224 -27.64 16.06 2.03
CA ILE A 224 -26.87 14.92 1.50
C ILE A 224 -27.78 14.14 0.54
N TYR A 225 -27.74 14.47 -0.76
CA TYR A 225 -28.39 13.66 -1.80
C TYR A 225 -27.42 12.64 -2.40
N ARG A 226 -27.98 11.47 -2.77
CA ARG A 226 -27.27 10.26 -3.24
C ARG A 226 -26.53 10.41 -4.60
N ASP A 227 -26.75 11.50 -5.34
CA ASP A 227 -26.26 11.67 -6.72
C ASP A 227 -24.92 12.43 -6.87
N ILE A 228 -24.19 12.66 -5.77
CA ILE A 228 -22.91 13.40 -5.82
C ILE A 228 -21.75 12.53 -6.37
N THR A 229 -21.94 11.22 -6.54
CA THR A 229 -20.87 10.30 -6.95
C THR A 229 -20.50 10.35 -8.45
N GLU A 230 -21.28 11.01 -9.33
CA GLU A 230 -20.98 11.05 -10.78
C GLU A 230 -20.30 12.34 -11.27
N SER A 231 -20.25 13.41 -10.47
CA SER A 231 -19.63 14.67 -10.90
C SER A 231 -18.35 14.97 -10.11
N ALA A 232 -17.23 14.43 -10.60
CA ALA A 232 -15.88 14.69 -10.12
C ALA A 232 -15.38 16.14 -10.36
N ALA A 233 -16.25 17.16 -10.36
CA ALA A 233 -15.87 18.53 -10.74
C ALA A 233 -16.60 19.68 -10.02
N SER A 234 -17.37 19.47 -8.95
CA SER A 234 -17.85 20.58 -8.12
C SER A 234 -17.83 20.28 -6.63
N SER A 235 -16.65 20.48 -6.05
CA SER A 235 -16.40 20.64 -4.62
C SER A 235 -17.02 21.95 -4.09
N THR A 236 -18.29 21.92 -3.66
CA THR A 236 -18.86 23.00 -2.83
C THR A 236 -19.31 22.53 -1.45
N LEU A 237 -19.22 21.23 -1.15
CA LEU A 237 -19.41 20.71 0.19
C LEU A 237 -18.04 20.68 0.88
N ILE A 238 -17.84 21.58 1.85
CA ILE A 238 -16.70 21.46 2.78
C ILE A 238 -17.27 20.69 3.98
N PRO A 239 -16.91 19.41 4.16
CA PRO A 239 -17.33 18.69 5.36
C PRO A 239 -16.79 19.39 6.60
N GLU A 240 -17.55 19.33 7.71
CA GLU A 240 -17.10 19.94 8.96
C GLU A 240 -15.94 19.12 9.53
N ASP A 241 -16.10 17.80 9.54
CA ASP A 241 -15.10 16.84 9.93
C ASP A 241 -15.45 15.40 9.50
N PHE A 242 -14.61 14.47 9.96
CA PHE A 242 -14.82 13.03 9.87
C PHE A 242 -14.71 12.44 11.28
N LEU A 243 -15.48 11.40 11.56
CA LEU A 243 -15.41 10.65 12.81
C LEU A 243 -15.26 9.17 12.50
N GLY A 244 -14.23 8.55 13.04
CA GLY A 244 -13.96 7.13 12.91
C GLY A 244 -14.51 6.31 14.07
N ALA A 245 -14.07 5.06 14.12
CA ALA A 245 -14.35 4.15 15.21
C ALA A 245 -14.06 4.75 16.59
N GLY A 246 -14.93 4.43 17.55
CA GLY A 246 -14.81 4.80 18.94
C GLY A 246 -15.48 6.12 19.34
N ASN A 247 -16.03 6.87 18.38
CA ASN A 247 -16.82 8.07 18.68
C ASN A 247 -18.29 7.72 18.93
N CYS A 248 -18.91 8.45 19.85
CA CYS A 248 -20.35 8.40 20.13
C CYS A 248 -21.03 9.69 19.67
N LEU A 249 -22.16 9.59 18.99
CA LEU A 249 -22.96 10.72 18.53
C LEU A 249 -24.24 10.83 19.37
N GLY A 250 -24.64 12.06 19.72
CA GLY A 250 -25.91 12.36 20.36
C GLY A 250 -25.83 12.53 21.89
N LEU A 251 -24.63 12.62 22.49
CA LEU A 251 -24.49 12.77 23.95
C LEU A 251 -25.12 14.08 24.45
N GLU A 252 -25.22 15.10 23.61
CA GLU A 252 -25.87 16.38 23.92
C GLU A 252 -27.35 16.23 24.27
N ALA A 253 -28.00 15.17 23.78
CA ALA A 253 -29.38 14.87 24.09
C ALA A 253 -29.55 14.16 25.44
N LEU A 254 -28.49 13.76 26.15
CA LEU A 254 -28.65 13.12 27.45
C LEU A 254 -29.22 14.08 28.50
N GLY A 255 -28.91 15.37 28.41
CA GLY A 255 -29.41 16.42 29.29
C GLY A 255 -30.80 16.97 28.95
N GLY A 256 -31.41 16.62 27.82
CA GLY A 256 -32.71 17.15 27.40
C GLY A 256 -33.09 16.84 25.94
N GLN A 257 -34.22 17.39 25.48
CA GLN A 257 -34.56 17.33 24.06
C GLN A 257 -33.63 18.23 23.24
N ALA A 258 -32.94 17.62 22.28
CA ALA A 258 -32.08 18.30 21.32
C ALA A 258 -32.41 17.80 19.92
N ASN A 259 -32.08 18.62 18.92
CA ASN A 259 -32.16 18.25 17.51
C ASN A 259 -30.75 18.19 16.93
N TRP A 260 -30.54 17.30 15.96
CA TRP A 260 -29.28 17.18 15.26
C TRP A 260 -28.89 18.49 14.57
N GLN A 261 -27.68 18.98 14.83
CA GLN A 261 -27.14 20.20 14.21
C GLN A 261 -26.42 19.93 12.88
N TYR A 262 -26.34 18.67 12.46
CA TYR A 262 -25.65 18.21 11.26
C TYR A 262 -26.32 16.96 10.71
N SER A 263 -26.03 16.64 9.45
CA SER A 263 -26.31 15.34 8.84
C SER A 263 -25.05 14.48 8.86
N ALA A 264 -25.20 13.17 9.06
CA ALA A 264 -24.08 12.23 9.16
C ALA A 264 -24.24 11.06 8.19
N GLU A 265 -23.27 10.86 7.30
CA GLU A 265 -23.26 9.80 6.29
C GLU A 265 -22.09 8.84 6.51
N LEU A 266 -22.34 7.54 6.37
CA LEU A 266 -21.31 6.51 6.48
C LEU A 266 -20.48 6.40 5.20
N MET A 267 -19.15 6.49 5.33
CA MET A 267 -18.21 6.43 4.19
C MET A 267 -17.69 5.03 3.88
N ALA A 268 -17.99 4.05 4.73
CA ALA A 268 -17.66 2.65 4.56
C ALA A 268 -18.76 1.76 5.15
N ARG A 269 -18.68 0.44 4.91
CA ARG A 269 -19.48 -0.52 5.68
C ARG A 269 -19.11 -0.36 7.15
N SER A 270 -20.10 -0.06 7.98
CA SER A 270 -19.87 0.38 9.35
C SER A 270 -20.69 -0.43 10.33
N GLU A 271 -20.10 -0.72 11.48
CA GLU A 271 -20.75 -1.40 12.60
C GLU A 271 -21.04 -0.35 13.66
N VAL A 272 -22.29 -0.25 14.10
CA VAL A 272 -22.77 0.80 15.00
C VAL A 272 -23.60 0.18 16.11
N LEU A 273 -23.39 0.64 17.33
CA LEU A 273 -24.21 0.31 18.48
C LEU A 273 -25.23 1.44 18.71
N GLU A 274 -26.51 1.13 18.60
CA GLU A 274 -27.61 2.08 18.82
C GLU A 274 -28.18 1.93 20.21
N ILE A 275 -28.37 3.03 20.94
CA ILE A 275 -28.97 3.01 22.28
C ILE A 275 -30.18 3.96 22.27
N PRO A 276 -31.42 3.46 22.43
CA PRO A 276 -32.61 4.31 22.47
C PRO A 276 -32.59 5.25 23.68
N LEU A 277 -32.68 6.56 23.44
CA LEU A 277 -32.62 7.57 24.51
C LEU A 277 -33.84 7.52 25.42
N ALA A 278 -35.03 7.22 24.88
CA ALA A 278 -36.24 7.12 25.67
C ALA A 278 -36.11 6.05 26.78
N GLU A 279 -35.49 4.92 26.45
CA GLU A 279 -35.26 3.82 27.38
C GLU A 279 -34.09 4.13 28.32
N LEU A 280 -32.99 4.69 27.81
CA LEU A 280 -31.84 5.07 28.64
C LEU A 280 -32.21 6.13 29.69
N ARG A 281 -33.04 7.12 29.34
CA ARG A 281 -33.50 8.16 30.27
C ARG A 281 -34.48 7.65 31.32
N SER A 282 -35.06 6.46 31.14
CA SER A 282 -35.92 5.84 32.16
C SER A 282 -35.14 5.45 33.42
N ASP A 283 -33.80 5.33 33.31
CA ASP A 283 -32.87 5.17 34.42
C ASP A 283 -31.91 6.38 34.48
N PRO A 284 -32.24 7.42 35.26
CA PRO A 284 -31.42 8.63 35.36
C PRO A 284 -30.00 8.37 35.89
N ALA A 285 -29.82 7.35 36.73
CA ALA A 285 -28.51 7.01 37.27
C ALA A 285 -27.62 6.43 36.17
N LEU A 286 -28.13 5.44 35.41
CA LEU A 286 -27.41 4.89 34.27
C LEU A 286 -27.14 5.96 33.20
N CYS A 287 -28.12 6.81 32.90
CA CYS A 287 -28.00 7.90 31.94
C CYS A 287 -26.83 8.84 32.29
N GLY A 288 -26.74 9.30 33.54
CA GLY A 288 -25.64 10.16 34.00
C GLY A 288 -24.26 9.49 33.93
N ARG A 289 -24.19 8.19 34.26
CA ARG A 289 -22.96 7.41 34.21
C ARG A 289 -22.49 7.14 32.78
N VAL A 290 -23.42 6.88 31.86
CA VAL A 290 -23.12 6.76 30.43
C VAL A 290 -22.60 8.09 29.89
N GLN A 291 -23.21 9.22 30.27
CA GLN A 291 -22.74 10.54 29.87
C GLN A 291 -21.29 10.79 30.30
N GLU A 292 -20.97 10.54 31.58
CA GLU A 292 -19.62 10.67 32.13
C GLU A 292 -18.64 9.73 31.42
N ALA A 293 -18.98 8.44 31.32
CA ALA A 293 -18.10 7.44 30.72
C ALA A 293 -17.82 7.68 29.23
N PHE A 294 -18.81 8.15 28.46
CA PHE A 294 -18.67 8.32 27.02
C PHE A 294 -18.03 9.65 26.65
N ALA A 295 -18.19 10.69 27.46
CA ALA A 295 -17.51 11.97 27.27
C ALA A 295 -15.98 11.82 27.31
N ASP A 296 -15.44 10.92 28.15
CA ASP A 296 -13.99 10.72 28.29
C ASP A 296 -13.30 10.23 27.00
N PHE A 297 -14.01 9.53 26.11
CA PHE A 297 -13.43 8.94 24.90
C PHE A 297 -14.07 9.38 23.57
N SER A 298 -15.21 10.08 23.61
CA SER A 298 -15.90 10.54 22.41
C SER A 298 -15.50 11.96 22.03
N LEU A 299 -14.86 12.13 20.88
CA LEU A 299 -14.44 13.44 20.38
C LEU A 299 -15.56 14.17 19.63
N ALA A 300 -16.72 13.54 19.44
CA ALA A 300 -17.80 14.09 18.62
C ALA A 300 -18.45 15.35 19.22
N ASP A 301 -18.48 15.42 20.56
CA ASP A 301 -19.32 16.35 21.34
C ASP A 301 -18.51 17.30 22.26
N ASP A 302 -17.20 17.05 22.45
CA ASP A 302 -16.27 17.90 23.21
C ASP A 302 -16.09 19.31 22.60
N ASP A 303 -16.43 19.47 21.31
CA ASP A 303 -16.30 20.73 20.58
C ASP A 303 -17.63 21.18 19.95
N THR A 304 -18.71 21.26 20.74
CA THR A 304 -19.90 22.03 20.29
C THR A 304 -19.59 23.51 20.05
N SER A 305 -18.37 23.97 20.40
CA SER A 305 -17.80 25.28 20.11
C SER A 305 -17.01 25.36 18.79
N LEU A 306 -17.29 24.51 17.78
CA LEU A 306 -16.79 24.47 16.37
C LEU A 306 -16.60 25.85 15.66
N GLN A 307 -15.79 26.72 16.24
CA GLN A 307 -15.23 27.97 15.73
C GLN A 307 -13.77 27.75 15.32
N ALA A 308 -13.16 26.65 15.75
CA ALA A 308 -11.95 26.14 15.12
C ALA A 308 -12.34 25.64 13.73
N ARG A 309 -12.34 26.53 12.73
CA ARG A 309 -12.43 26.13 11.32
C ARG A 309 -11.35 25.08 11.11
N ALA A 310 -11.77 23.82 10.97
CA ALA A 310 -10.88 22.74 10.62
C ALA A 310 -10.11 23.18 9.37
N GLU A 311 -8.79 23.04 9.41
CA GLU A 311 -7.94 23.54 8.34
C GLU A 311 -8.41 22.91 7.01
N PRO A 312 -8.89 23.70 6.02
CA PRO A 312 -9.58 23.14 4.86
C PRO A 312 -8.73 22.11 4.10
N ARG A 313 -7.41 22.26 4.13
CA ARG A 313 -6.46 21.32 3.52
C ARG A 313 -6.37 20.00 4.27
N GLY A 314 -6.34 20.04 5.60
CA GLY A 314 -6.33 18.82 6.43
C GLY A 314 -7.61 18.03 6.27
N VAL A 315 -8.76 18.71 6.24
CA VAL A 315 -10.07 18.09 5.99
C VAL A 315 -10.15 17.48 4.60
N ALA A 316 -9.73 18.20 3.56
CA ALA A 316 -9.72 17.68 2.20
C ALA A 316 -8.77 16.47 2.04
N ALA A 317 -7.62 16.48 2.71
CA ALA A 317 -6.70 15.35 2.75
C ALA A 317 -7.35 14.13 3.44
N ALA A 318 -7.92 14.31 4.63
CA ALA A 318 -8.64 13.26 5.35
C ALA A 318 -9.80 12.66 4.53
N GLU A 319 -10.57 13.50 3.84
CA GLU A 319 -11.65 13.03 2.95
C GLU A 319 -11.11 12.11 1.86
N LYS A 320 -10.00 12.52 1.22
CA LYS A 320 -9.36 11.73 0.17
C LYS A 320 -8.81 10.42 0.73
N GLU A 321 -8.21 10.45 1.90
CA GLU A 321 -7.66 9.26 2.59
C GLU A 321 -8.78 8.26 2.96
N ILE A 322 -9.89 8.74 3.50
CA ILE A 322 -11.03 7.88 3.90
C ILE A 322 -11.78 7.37 2.67
N SER A 323 -12.15 8.25 1.74
CA SER A 323 -12.96 7.89 0.56
C SER A 323 -12.28 6.89 -0.37
N THR A 324 -10.95 6.94 -0.45
CA THR A 324 -10.15 5.99 -1.23
C THR A 324 -9.94 4.65 -0.53
N GLY A 325 -10.28 4.53 0.77
CA GLY A 325 -10.17 3.29 1.55
C GLY A 325 -8.73 2.89 1.91
N ILE A 326 -7.73 3.75 1.68
CA ILE A 326 -6.33 3.45 2.07
C ILE A 326 -6.17 3.30 3.58
N VAL A 327 -7.07 3.92 4.35
CA VAL A 327 -7.09 3.91 5.82
C VAL A 327 -7.62 2.59 6.39
N ASP A 328 -8.29 1.78 5.56
CA ASP A 328 -8.79 0.45 5.91
C ASP A 328 -7.74 -0.65 5.65
N GLY A 329 -6.59 -0.26 5.08
CA GLY A 329 -5.44 -1.11 4.86
C GLY A 329 -4.74 -1.48 6.17
N VAL A 330 -4.33 -2.74 6.30
CA VAL A 330 -3.56 -3.24 7.45
C VAL A 330 -2.05 -3.09 7.19
N ASN A 331 -1.65 -3.16 5.92
CA ASN A 331 -0.26 -3.02 5.52
C ASN A 331 -0.17 -2.23 4.21
N LEU A 332 -0.08 -0.89 4.35
CA LEU A 332 -0.09 0.03 3.23
C LEU A 332 1.34 0.28 2.74
N LEU A 333 1.64 -0.05 1.49
CA LEU A 333 2.88 0.39 0.84
C LEU A 333 2.68 1.82 0.34
N ILE A 334 3.56 2.73 0.73
CA ILE A 334 3.56 4.11 0.26
C ILE A 334 4.88 4.47 -0.41
N THR A 335 4.81 5.38 -1.37
CA THR A 335 5.93 5.95 -2.11
C THR A 335 5.93 7.45 -1.90
N ASP A 336 7.05 8.00 -1.42
CA ASP A 336 7.29 9.44 -1.42
C ASP A 336 7.69 9.86 -2.84
N MET A 337 6.79 10.60 -3.50
CA MET A 337 6.98 11.00 -4.88
C MET A 337 8.08 12.06 -5.03
N ASP A 338 8.37 12.86 -4.00
CA ASP A 338 9.42 13.88 -4.08
C ASP A 338 10.84 13.28 -4.06
N LYS A 339 10.98 12.05 -3.56
CA LYS A 339 12.26 11.33 -3.51
C LYS A 339 12.49 10.43 -4.72
N VAL A 340 11.44 9.95 -5.38
CA VAL A 340 11.59 8.91 -6.42
C VAL A 340 10.70 9.13 -7.63
N HIS A 341 11.38 9.34 -8.75
CA HIS A 341 10.83 9.24 -10.11
C HIS A 341 11.72 8.34 -10.97
N GLY A 342 11.13 7.59 -11.91
CA GLY A 342 11.82 6.63 -12.77
C GLY A 342 11.08 5.31 -12.97
N GLN A 343 11.57 4.45 -13.89
CA GLN A 343 11.04 3.10 -14.10
C GLN A 343 11.22 2.25 -12.84
N SER A 344 10.16 2.18 -12.04
CA SER A 344 10.06 1.26 -10.92
C SER A 344 9.74 -0.14 -11.45
N ARG A 345 10.21 -1.18 -10.75
CA ARG A 345 9.72 -2.55 -10.98
C ARG A 345 8.28 -2.73 -10.49
N LEU A 346 7.79 -1.79 -9.68
CA LEU A 346 6.40 -1.70 -9.28
C LEU A 346 5.67 -0.79 -10.27
N LEU A 347 4.47 -1.22 -10.69
CA LEU A 347 3.55 -0.34 -11.39
C LEU A 347 3.26 0.85 -10.47
N ARG A 348 3.49 2.07 -10.97
CA ARG A 348 3.17 3.32 -10.27
C ARG A 348 1.69 3.70 -10.39
N ARG A 349 0.85 2.75 -10.76
CA ARG A 349 -0.60 2.90 -10.74
C ARG A 349 -1.06 2.75 -9.29
N GLY A 350 -2.08 3.49 -8.87
CA GLY A 350 -2.57 3.42 -7.50
C GLY A 350 -3.23 4.72 -7.04
N ILE A 351 -3.32 4.89 -5.72
CA ILE A 351 -4.01 6.01 -5.10
C ILE A 351 -2.99 7.10 -4.76
N HIS A 352 -3.25 8.32 -5.26
CA HIS A 352 -2.44 9.49 -4.96
C HIS A 352 -3.09 10.33 -3.86
N ILE A 353 -2.32 10.61 -2.80
CA ILE A 353 -2.73 11.45 -1.69
C ILE A 353 -1.83 12.67 -1.66
N GLU A 354 -2.47 13.83 -1.65
CA GLU A 354 -1.82 15.09 -1.38
C GLU A 354 -2.31 15.57 -0.01
N ARG A 355 -1.37 15.82 0.90
CA ARG A 355 -1.65 16.13 2.29
C ARG A 355 -0.63 17.12 2.84
N PRO A 356 -0.95 17.90 3.88
CA PRO A 356 0.06 18.74 4.52
C PRO A 356 1.13 17.86 5.18
N VAL A 357 2.40 18.29 5.17
CA VAL A 357 3.52 17.53 5.81
C VAL A 357 3.28 17.33 7.30
N LYS A 358 2.59 18.28 7.93
CA LYS A 358 2.06 18.24 9.30
C LYS A 358 0.73 18.97 9.31
N VAL A 359 -0.20 18.56 10.17
CA VAL A 359 -1.43 19.33 10.40
C VAL A 359 -1.08 20.79 10.73
N GLY A 360 -1.66 21.75 10.00
CA GLY A 360 -1.36 23.19 10.10
C GLY A 360 -0.23 23.70 9.18
N SER A 361 0.39 22.84 8.37
CA SER A 361 1.53 23.22 7.51
C SER A 361 1.10 23.62 6.10
N ASP A 362 1.68 24.72 5.60
CA ASP A 362 1.55 25.10 4.19
C ASP A 362 2.33 24.18 3.22
N ALA A 363 3.37 23.50 3.71
CA ALA A 363 4.10 22.53 2.90
C ALA A 363 3.27 21.27 2.69
N MET A 364 3.06 20.89 1.42
CA MET A 364 2.36 19.68 1.00
C MET A 364 3.34 18.52 0.78
N GLN A 365 2.86 17.30 1.02
CA GLN A 365 3.51 16.04 0.74
C GLN A 365 2.69 15.28 -0.30
N HIS A 366 3.37 14.75 -1.32
CA HIS A 366 2.78 13.90 -2.35
C HIS A 366 3.14 12.44 -2.11
N VAL A 367 2.12 11.65 -1.77
CA VAL A 367 2.27 10.23 -1.42
C VAL A 367 1.48 9.37 -2.40
N LEU A 368 2.12 8.35 -2.95
CA LEU A 368 1.49 7.34 -3.78
C LEU A 368 1.39 6.01 -3.04
N SER A 369 0.18 5.48 -2.90
CA SER A 369 -0.05 4.07 -2.60
C SER A 369 -0.16 3.29 -3.91
N PRO A 370 0.89 2.57 -4.37
CA PRO A 370 0.80 1.78 -5.59
C PRO A 370 -0.25 0.66 -5.48
N SER A 371 -0.70 0.12 -6.62
CA SER A 371 -1.63 -1.01 -6.77
C SER A 371 -1.00 -2.31 -6.28
N VAL A 372 -0.78 -2.37 -4.97
CA VAL A 372 -0.19 -3.47 -4.22
C VAL A 372 -1.15 -3.80 -3.08
N CYS A 373 -1.28 -5.08 -2.76
CA CYS A 373 -2.25 -5.53 -1.76
C CYS A 373 -2.02 -4.82 -0.42
N MET A 374 -3.09 -4.23 0.12
CA MET A 374 -3.10 -3.53 1.40
C MET A 374 -3.42 -4.45 2.59
N HIS A 375 -3.73 -5.74 2.31
CA HIS A 375 -4.18 -6.73 3.29
C HIS A 375 -5.38 -6.26 4.14
N CYS A 376 -6.30 -5.53 3.50
CA CYS A 376 -7.45 -4.81 4.08
C CYS A 376 -8.14 -5.58 5.21
N LYS A 377 -8.59 -4.86 6.24
CA LYS A 377 -9.28 -5.44 7.40
C LYS A 377 -10.51 -6.24 7.00
N ASP A 378 -11.35 -5.70 6.12
CA ASP A 378 -12.49 -6.39 5.50
C ASP A 378 -12.24 -6.58 3.99
N PRO A 379 -11.61 -7.68 3.55
CA PRO A 379 -11.16 -7.83 2.18
C PRO A 379 -12.29 -8.40 1.28
N GLU A 380 -12.84 -7.55 0.43
CA GLU A 380 -13.91 -7.91 -0.53
C GLU A 380 -13.52 -9.08 -1.44
N CYS A 381 -12.24 -9.14 -1.83
CA CYS A 381 -11.70 -10.16 -2.73
C CYS A 381 -11.75 -11.61 -2.19
N LEU A 382 -12.06 -11.81 -0.90
CA LEU A 382 -12.26 -13.16 -0.33
C LEU A 382 -13.70 -13.67 -0.49
N THR A 383 -14.67 -12.78 -0.77
CA THR A 383 -16.09 -13.13 -0.73
C THR A 383 -16.55 -13.95 -1.95
N GLY A 384 -15.88 -13.82 -3.09
CA GLY A 384 -16.27 -14.48 -4.34
C GLY A 384 -15.57 -15.81 -4.66
N CYS A 385 -14.47 -16.17 -3.98
CA CYS A 385 -13.64 -17.28 -4.44
C CYS A 385 -14.34 -18.65 -4.30
N PRO A 386 -14.57 -19.38 -5.40
CA PRO A 386 -15.30 -20.66 -5.34
C PRO A 386 -14.47 -21.75 -4.68
N THR A 387 -13.14 -21.75 -4.80
CA THR A 387 -12.29 -22.81 -4.22
C THR A 387 -11.75 -22.48 -2.84
N GLY A 388 -11.95 -21.25 -2.34
CA GLY A 388 -11.30 -20.78 -1.11
C GLY A 388 -9.79 -20.58 -1.27
N ALA A 389 -9.28 -20.49 -2.51
CA ALA A 389 -7.86 -20.30 -2.80
C ALA A 389 -7.28 -19.00 -2.24
N ILE A 390 -8.09 -17.94 -2.14
CA ILE A 390 -7.75 -16.73 -1.41
C ILE A 390 -8.30 -16.83 0.02
N PHE A 391 -7.45 -16.60 0.99
CA PHE A 391 -7.72 -16.83 2.41
C PHE A 391 -7.01 -15.79 3.27
N ARG A 392 -7.35 -15.70 4.56
CA ARG A 392 -6.59 -14.91 5.53
C ARG A 392 -5.84 -15.87 6.43
N ASP A 393 -4.51 -15.82 6.39
CA ASP A 393 -3.66 -16.71 7.18
C ASP A 393 -3.83 -16.47 8.70
N PRO A 394 -3.33 -17.37 9.56
CA PRO A 394 -3.38 -17.21 11.01
C PRO A 394 -2.73 -15.93 11.56
N LYS A 395 -1.89 -15.24 10.78
CA LYS A 395 -1.24 -13.97 11.13
C LYS A 395 -2.07 -12.74 10.71
N GLY A 396 -3.22 -12.94 10.05
CA GLY A 396 -4.10 -11.88 9.58
C GLY A 396 -3.81 -11.38 8.16
N GLN A 397 -2.83 -11.97 7.47
CA GLN A 397 -2.45 -11.60 6.12
C GLN A 397 -3.34 -12.31 5.11
N VAL A 398 -3.94 -11.54 4.20
CA VAL A 398 -4.60 -12.13 3.03
C VAL A 398 -3.54 -12.79 2.15
N ASP A 399 -3.70 -14.07 1.78
CA ASP A 399 -2.88 -14.77 0.79
C ASP A 399 -3.64 -15.63 -0.22
N ILE A 400 -2.99 -15.99 -1.32
CA ILE A 400 -3.55 -16.84 -2.38
C ILE A 400 -2.72 -18.12 -2.45
N ASP A 401 -3.34 -19.28 -2.25
CA ASP A 401 -2.72 -20.57 -2.53
C ASP A 401 -2.74 -20.84 -4.03
N PRO A 402 -1.56 -20.86 -4.69
CA PRO A 402 -1.49 -21.17 -6.10
C PRO A 402 -2.04 -22.56 -6.40
N LYS A 403 -1.94 -23.55 -5.52
CA LYS A 403 -2.38 -24.93 -5.83
C LYS A 403 -3.89 -25.03 -5.97
N THR A 404 -4.63 -24.31 -5.13
CA THR A 404 -6.10 -24.32 -5.08
C THR A 404 -6.74 -23.31 -6.07
N CYS A 405 -5.97 -22.37 -6.61
CA CYS A 405 -6.47 -21.35 -7.52
C CYS A 405 -6.86 -21.94 -8.89
N ILE A 406 -8.12 -21.74 -9.31
CA ILE A 406 -8.59 -22.20 -10.62
C ILE A 406 -8.42 -21.17 -11.74
N GLY A 407 -8.06 -19.93 -11.40
CA GLY A 407 -7.93 -18.85 -12.38
C GLY A 407 -9.25 -18.22 -12.80
N CYS A 408 -10.27 -18.15 -11.93
CA CYS A 408 -11.61 -17.66 -12.26
C CYS A 408 -11.78 -16.13 -12.29
N PHE A 409 -10.71 -15.36 -12.04
CA PHE A 409 -10.70 -13.88 -12.04
C PHE A 409 -11.54 -13.17 -10.94
N ASP A 410 -12.44 -13.86 -10.23
CA ASP A 410 -13.33 -13.23 -9.22
C ASP A 410 -12.59 -12.32 -8.23
N CYS A 411 -11.50 -12.82 -7.62
CA CYS A 411 -10.73 -12.04 -6.66
C CYS A 411 -10.06 -10.80 -7.28
N ALA A 412 -9.63 -10.88 -8.55
CA ALA A 412 -9.03 -9.76 -9.27
C ALA A 412 -10.07 -8.68 -9.58
N THR A 413 -11.27 -9.09 -10.03
CA THR A 413 -12.39 -8.20 -10.30
C THR A 413 -12.94 -7.54 -9.03
N GLN A 414 -12.95 -8.27 -7.91
CA GLN A 414 -13.45 -7.76 -6.62
C GLN A 414 -12.45 -6.90 -5.85
N CYS A 415 -11.20 -6.77 -6.30
CA CYS A 415 -10.23 -5.93 -5.60
C CYS A 415 -10.39 -4.46 -6.03
N PRO A 416 -10.90 -3.55 -5.16
CA PRO A 416 -11.12 -2.15 -5.55
C PRO A 416 -9.82 -1.39 -5.87
N TYR A 417 -8.66 -1.97 -5.51
CA TYR A 417 -7.34 -1.37 -5.68
C TYR A 417 -6.54 -1.93 -6.86
N ASN A 418 -7.13 -2.85 -7.65
CA ASN A 418 -6.45 -3.57 -8.73
C ASN A 418 -5.12 -4.21 -8.30
N ALA A 419 -5.07 -4.73 -7.07
CA ALA A 419 -3.85 -5.23 -6.45
C ALA A 419 -3.56 -6.73 -6.73
N ILE A 420 -4.45 -7.39 -7.46
CA ILE A 420 -4.35 -8.80 -7.83
C ILE A 420 -4.23 -8.87 -9.35
N SER A 421 -3.23 -9.60 -9.83
CA SER A 421 -2.95 -9.76 -11.26
C SER A 421 -2.99 -11.23 -11.63
N MET A 422 -3.43 -11.52 -12.86
CA MET A 422 -3.56 -12.88 -13.36
C MET A 422 -2.35 -13.20 -14.23
N PHE A 423 -1.69 -14.32 -13.94
CA PHE A 423 -0.51 -14.78 -14.67
C PHE A 423 -0.70 -16.23 -15.13
N PRO A 424 -0.15 -16.61 -16.30
CA PRO A 424 -0.09 -18.01 -16.67
C PRO A 424 0.83 -18.77 -15.69
N ARG A 425 0.45 -19.99 -15.31
CA ARG A 425 1.27 -20.81 -14.41
C ARG A 425 2.59 -21.21 -15.04
N GLU A 426 2.53 -21.54 -16.33
CA GLU A 426 3.72 -21.83 -17.11
C GLU A 426 4.31 -20.51 -17.59
N ALA A 427 5.57 -20.26 -17.24
CA ALA A 427 6.26 -19.10 -17.75
C ALA A 427 6.40 -19.24 -19.26
N PRO A 428 6.12 -18.18 -20.05
CA PRO A 428 6.40 -18.23 -21.48
C PRO A 428 7.89 -18.53 -21.68
N PRO A 429 8.25 -19.36 -22.68
CA PRO A 429 9.64 -19.72 -22.93
C PRO A 429 10.48 -18.45 -23.07
N SER A 430 11.40 -18.22 -22.13
CA SER A 430 12.26 -17.04 -22.16
C SER A 430 13.27 -17.20 -23.29
N ALA A 431 13.20 -16.35 -24.31
CA ALA A 431 14.24 -16.30 -25.34
C ALA A 431 15.61 -16.09 -24.66
N PRO A 432 16.66 -16.85 -25.02
CA PRO A 432 17.99 -16.64 -24.47
C PRO A 432 18.41 -15.21 -24.75
N VAL A 433 18.69 -14.47 -23.68
CA VAL A 433 19.09 -13.08 -23.78
C VAL A 433 20.56 -13.04 -24.18
N ASP A 434 20.82 -12.90 -25.48
CA ASP A 434 22.17 -12.78 -26.05
C ASP A 434 22.92 -11.55 -25.46
N PHE A 435 24.24 -11.64 -25.36
CA PHE A 435 25.10 -10.58 -24.84
C PHE A 435 24.87 -9.25 -25.56
N VAL A 436 24.72 -9.27 -26.89
CA VAL A 436 24.40 -8.09 -27.71
C VAL A 436 23.08 -7.47 -27.27
N SER A 437 22.06 -8.27 -27.00
CA SER A 437 20.75 -7.80 -26.54
C SER A 437 20.75 -7.20 -25.11
N ARG A 438 21.71 -7.62 -24.26
CA ARG A 438 21.93 -6.98 -22.95
C ARG A 438 22.64 -5.64 -23.11
N PHE A 439 23.63 -5.57 -24.00
CA PHE A 439 24.37 -4.36 -24.29
C PHE A 439 23.46 -3.31 -24.95
N THR A 440 22.68 -3.67 -25.98
CA THR A 440 21.73 -2.73 -26.61
C THR A 440 20.65 -2.23 -25.66
N ARG A 441 20.20 -3.06 -24.71
CA ARG A 441 19.28 -2.63 -23.64
C ARG A 441 19.86 -1.56 -22.71
N LEU A 442 21.16 -1.56 -22.47
CA LEU A 442 21.83 -0.51 -21.69
C LEU A 442 21.77 0.86 -22.38
N PHE A 443 21.71 0.90 -23.71
CA PHE A 443 21.59 2.13 -24.51
C PHE A 443 20.15 2.42 -24.95
N SER A 444 19.20 1.53 -24.66
CA SER A 444 17.81 1.71 -25.05
C SER A 444 17.12 2.70 -24.12
N PHE A 445 16.63 3.79 -24.70
CA PHE A 445 15.73 4.74 -24.05
C PHE A 445 14.26 4.35 -24.18
N SER A 446 13.96 3.28 -24.92
CA SER A 446 12.60 2.79 -25.07
C SER A 446 12.13 2.09 -23.81
N SER A 447 10.87 2.34 -23.48
CA SER A 447 10.16 1.60 -22.45
C SER A 447 10.05 0.11 -22.83
N THR A 448 10.04 -0.77 -21.83
CA THR A 448 9.76 -2.18 -22.11
C THR A 448 8.25 -2.28 -22.23
N ALA A 449 7.74 -2.75 -23.37
CA ALA A 449 6.31 -2.94 -23.52
C ALA A 449 5.79 -3.84 -22.38
N PRO A 450 4.67 -3.48 -21.73
CA PRO A 450 4.04 -4.37 -20.77
C PRO A 450 3.76 -5.72 -21.45
N ALA A 451 3.81 -6.80 -20.67
CA ALA A 451 3.41 -8.11 -21.18
C ALA A 451 1.99 -7.99 -21.77
N PRO A 452 1.70 -8.63 -22.91
CA PRO A 452 0.37 -8.57 -23.50
C PRO A 452 -0.68 -9.04 -22.49
N LEU A 453 -1.87 -8.44 -22.56
CA LEU A 453 -3.03 -8.92 -21.81
C LEU A 453 -3.28 -10.37 -22.25
N VAL A 454 -3.11 -11.31 -21.32
CA VAL A 454 -3.17 -12.74 -21.59
C VAL A 454 -4.56 -13.10 -22.10
N ALA A 455 -4.62 -13.88 -23.17
CA ALA A 455 -5.88 -14.30 -23.80
C ALA A 455 -6.70 -15.21 -22.87
N GLU A 456 -8.03 -15.10 -22.94
CA GLU A 456 -8.95 -16.03 -22.30
C GLU A 456 -8.67 -17.46 -22.80
N GLY A 457 -8.32 -18.38 -21.90
CA GLY A 457 -8.16 -19.81 -22.21
C GLY A 457 -6.90 -20.51 -21.65
N GLU A 458 -5.91 -19.76 -21.13
CA GLU A 458 -4.70 -20.34 -20.52
C GLU A 458 -4.90 -20.73 -19.03
N ASP A 459 -4.10 -21.66 -18.49
CA ASP A 459 -4.12 -22.00 -17.05
C ASP A 459 -3.55 -20.85 -16.22
N MET A 460 -4.47 -19.97 -15.78
CA MET A 460 -4.14 -18.77 -15.03
C MET A 460 -4.10 -19.02 -13.52
N VAL A 461 -3.25 -18.25 -12.84
CA VAL A 461 -3.16 -18.15 -11.40
C VAL A 461 -3.21 -16.68 -10.98
N ALA A 462 -3.99 -16.39 -9.94
CA ALA A 462 -4.02 -15.09 -9.33
C ALA A 462 -2.76 -14.89 -8.46
N ILE A 463 -2.07 -13.77 -8.66
CA ILE A 463 -0.87 -13.39 -7.92
C ILE A 463 -1.09 -12.01 -7.32
N LYS A 464 -0.59 -11.82 -6.10
CA LYS A 464 -0.56 -10.53 -5.42
C LYS A 464 0.68 -10.44 -4.54
N CYS A 465 0.87 -9.30 -3.88
CA CYS A 465 1.85 -9.20 -2.82
C CYS A 465 1.47 -10.13 -1.65
N ASN A 466 2.41 -10.98 -1.23
CA ASN A 466 2.32 -11.85 -0.05
C ASN A 466 3.31 -11.44 1.05
N LEU A 467 3.70 -10.16 1.09
CA LEU A 467 4.63 -9.61 2.08
C LEU A 467 6.00 -10.30 2.12
N CYS A 468 6.45 -10.88 1.00
CA CYS A 468 7.69 -11.65 0.90
C CYS A 468 7.73 -12.84 1.88
N GLU A 469 6.56 -13.37 2.24
CA GLU A 469 6.45 -14.59 3.04
C GLU A 469 6.96 -15.80 2.26
N ALA A 470 7.48 -16.79 3.00
CA ALA A 470 8.10 -18.00 2.45
C ALA A 470 9.25 -17.72 1.47
N THR A 471 9.96 -16.60 1.65
CA THR A 471 11.15 -16.27 0.85
C THR A 471 12.42 -16.28 1.71
N PRO A 472 13.62 -16.47 1.11
CA PRO A 472 14.90 -16.35 1.84
C PRO A 472 15.15 -14.96 2.45
N LEU A 473 14.30 -13.96 2.19
CA LEU A 473 14.35 -12.66 2.83
C LEU A 473 13.84 -12.71 4.28
N ASN A 474 12.90 -13.62 4.56
CA ASN A 474 12.27 -13.85 5.85
C ASN A 474 12.43 -15.32 6.27
N PRO A 475 13.64 -15.75 6.69
CA PRO A 475 13.87 -17.12 7.14
C PRO A 475 13.07 -17.44 8.42
N ALA A 476 12.84 -18.73 8.67
CA ALA A 476 12.19 -19.19 9.90
C ALA A 476 12.93 -18.68 11.14
N GLY A 477 12.20 -18.15 12.12
CA GLY A 477 12.77 -17.53 13.33
C GLY A 477 13.25 -16.09 13.17
N ALA A 478 13.02 -15.44 12.03
CA ALA A 478 13.33 -14.01 11.87
C ALA A 478 12.50 -13.15 12.84
N SER A 479 13.19 -12.40 13.71
CA SER A 479 12.54 -11.51 14.70
C SER A 479 11.88 -10.28 14.11
N ARG A 480 12.27 -9.88 12.89
CA ARG A 480 11.65 -8.76 12.16
C ARG A 480 11.34 -9.17 10.72
N PRO A 481 10.16 -8.80 10.18
CA PRO A 481 9.88 -8.95 8.76
C PRO A 481 10.76 -7.98 7.94
N ALA A 482 11.11 -8.40 6.73
CA ALA A 482 11.79 -7.59 5.72
C ALA A 482 11.04 -7.71 4.39
N TYR A 483 10.88 -6.59 3.71
CA TYR A 483 10.11 -6.51 2.47
C TYR A 483 11.01 -6.11 1.32
N SER A 484 10.95 -6.87 0.22
CA SER A 484 11.80 -6.63 -0.94
C SER A 484 11.58 -5.24 -1.54
N CYS A 485 10.34 -4.71 -1.52
CA CYS A 485 10.02 -3.37 -2.00
C CYS A 485 10.72 -2.26 -1.21
N GLU A 486 10.95 -2.45 0.09
CA GLU A 486 11.68 -1.49 0.95
C GLU A 486 13.19 -1.70 0.87
N GLU A 487 13.63 -2.94 1.09
CA GLU A 487 15.05 -3.31 1.16
C GLU A 487 15.76 -3.12 -0.17
N ASN A 488 15.04 -3.12 -1.30
CA ASN A 488 15.60 -2.87 -2.63
C ASN A 488 15.23 -1.50 -3.20
N CYS A 489 14.66 -0.60 -2.40
CA CYS A 489 14.49 0.80 -2.77
C CYS A 489 15.83 1.54 -2.61
N PRO A 490 16.49 1.98 -3.70
CA PRO A 490 17.82 2.60 -3.62
C PRO A 490 17.80 3.97 -2.93
N THR A 491 16.66 4.65 -2.90
CA THR A 491 16.48 5.96 -2.27
C THR A 491 15.78 5.87 -0.91
N GLY A 492 15.22 4.70 -0.57
CA GLY A 492 14.36 4.53 0.60
C GLY A 492 13.01 5.25 0.50
N ALA A 493 12.51 5.56 -0.69
CA ALA A 493 11.20 6.21 -0.85
C ALA A 493 9.99 5.29 -0.63
N LEU A 494 10.18 3.96 -0.76
CA LEU A 494 9.16 2.95 -0.55
C LEU A 494 9.19 2.46 0.90
N VAL A 495 8.04 2.48 1.57
CA VAL A 495 7.88 2.00 2.95
C VAL A 495 6.49 1.42 3.18
N ARG A 496 6.38 0.39 4.00
CA ARG A 496 5.10 -0.10 4.51
C ARG A 496 4.77 0.56 5.83
N VAL A 497 3.55 1.07 5.95
CA VAL A 497 3.07 1.84 7.10
C VAL A 497 1.72 1.34 7.58
N ASN A 498 1.43 1.59 8.86
CA ASN A 498 0.06 1.61 9.35
C ASN A 498 -0.56 2.94 8.88
N PRO A 499 -1.61 2.93 8.06
CA PRO A 499 -2.21 4.17 7.58
C PRO A 499 -2.76 5.02 8.72
N GLN A 500 -3.39 4.42 9.75
CA GLN A 500 -3.98 5.15 10.88
C GLN A 500 -2.94 5.95 11.68
N GLU A 501 -1.70 5.48 11.75
CA GLU A 501 -0.60 6.18 12.44
C GLU A 501 0.21 7.11 11.51
N TYR A 502 0.14 6.86 10.20
CA TYR A 502 0.90 7.59 9.20
C TYR A 502 0.18 8.88 8.78
N PHE A 503 -1.14 8.83 8.61
CA PHE A 503 -2.00 9.94 8.27
C PHE A 503 -2.45 10.65 9.56
N GLY A 504 -1.79 11.75 9.90
CA GLY A 504 -2.01 12.46 11.18
C GLY A 504 -3.29 13.32 11.16
N GLU A 505 -3.83 13.54 9.97
CA GLU A 505 -5.07 14.25 9.68
C GLU A 505 -6.28 13.46 10.18
N ILE A 506 -6.20 12.11 10.16
CA ILE A 506 -7.24 11.21 10.67
C ILE A 506 -6.95 10.67 12.08
N GLU A 507 -5.77 10.93 12.64
CA GLU A 507 -5.42 10.42 13.97
C GLU A 507 -6.36 10.98 15.05
N LYS A 508 -6.73 12.27 14.91
CA LYS A 508 -7.64 12.97 15.83
C LYS A 508 -9.13 12.76 15.54
N THR A 509 -9.46 12.03 14.48
CA THR A 509 -10.87 11.72 14.15
C THR A 509 -11.30 10.37 14.71
N LEU A 510 -10.36 9.58 15.23
CA LEU A 510 -10.61 8.34 15.94
C LEU A 510 -10.79 8.64 17.43
N GLY A 511 -11.89 8.14 18.01
CA GLY A 511 -12.13 8.21 19.45
C GLY A 511 -11.47 7.03 20.14
N LEU A 512 -12.29 6.18 20.76
CA LEU A 512 -11.85 4.88 21.27
C LEU A 512 -11.19 4.01 20.18
N VAL A 513 -9.86 3.93 20.20
CA VAL A 513 -9.13 3.06 19.26
C VAL A 513 -9.32 1.60 19.69
N PHE A 514 -10.20 0.87 19.01
CA PHE A 514 -10.24 -0.60 19.05
C PHE A 514 -8.95 -1.16 18.43
N ARG A 515 -7.83 -1.06 19.17
CA ARG A 515 -6.52 -1.53 18.71
C ARG A 515 -6.58 -3.05 18.55
N ASP A 516 -6.66 -3.51 17.31
CA ASP A 516 -6.31 -4.90 17.01
C ASP A 516 -4.78 -5.02 16.88
N GLN A 517 -4.22 -6.12 17.38
CA GLN A 517 -2.78 -6.41 17.33
C GLN A 517 -2.33 -6.89 15.93
N THR A 518 -3.20 -6.81 14.94
CA THR A 518 -3.07 -7.56 13.69
C THR A 518 -2.39 -6.76 12.58
N HIS A 519 -2.01 -5.52 12.88
CA HIS A 519 -1.21 -4.70 12.00
C HIS A 519 0.23 -5.22 11.95
N ALA A 520 0.57 -5.93 10.87
CA ALA A 520 1.96 -6.18 10.52
C ALA A 520 2.57 -4.86 10.02
N ILE A 521 3.24 -4.12 10.91
CA ILE A 521 3.74 -2.77 10.61
C ILE A 521 5.19 -2.82 10.07
N GLY A 522 5.42 -2.16 8.93
CA GLY A 522 6.75 -1.89 8.39
C GLY A 522 7.43 -0.71 9.09
N ARG A 523 8.75 -0.57 8.93
CA ARG A 523 9.49 0.49 9.64
C ARG A 523 9.19 1.85 9.01
N ASN A 524 8.56 2.76 9.75
CA ASN A 524 8.23 4.14 9.34
C ASN A 524 9.47 5.02 9.06
N ILE A 525 10.17 4.79 7.94
CA ILE A 525 11.42 5.46 7.56
C ILE A 525 11.22 6.89 7.02
N HIS A 526 10.00 7.31 6.69
CA HIS A 526 9.73 8.66 6.16
C HIS A 526 9.81 9.77 7.20
N LYS A 527 9.43 9.50 8.46
CA LYS A 527 9.56 10.49 9.54
C LYS A 527 11.02 10.66 9.97
N SER A 528 11.81 9.57 10.03
CA SER A 528 13.25 9.66 10.25
C SER A 528 14.00 8.35 9.90
N ASP A 529 15.12 8.48 9.19
CA ASP A 529 16.11 7.40 9.02
C ASP A 529 17.43 7.82 9.71
N PRO A 530 17.61 7.47 11.00
CA PRO A 530 18.83 7.84 11.72
C PRO A 530 20.08 7.14 11.17
N VAL A 531 19.92 5.94 10.58
CA VAL A 531 21.03 5.19 10.01
C VAL A 531 21.51 5.88 8.73
N ALA A 532 20.61 6.32 7.86
CA ALA A 532 20.98 7.11 6.68
C ALA A 532 21.66 8.43 7.08
N ARG A 533 21.13 9.14 8.09
CA ARG A 533 21.77 10.37 8.63
C ARG A 533 23.18 10.10 9.14
N LEU A 534 23.40 8.99 9.85
CA LEU A 534 24.72 8.57 10.31
C LEU A 534 25.66 8.29 9.13
N TRP A 535 25.17 7.62 8.08
CA TRP A 535 25.95 7.41 6.84
C TRP A 535 26.34 8.73 6.17
N HIS A 536 25.44 9.70 6.10
CA HIS A 536 25.75 11.02 5.54
C HIS A 536 26.78 11.76 6.38
N PHE A 537 26.58 11.85 7.70
CA PHE A 537 27.51 12.51 8.61
C PHE A 537 28.89 11.84 8.60
N GLY A 538 28.92 10.51 8.75
CA GLY A 538 30.15 9.71 8.71
C GLY A 538 30.85 9.78 7.36
N GLY A 539 30.10 9.78 6.25
CA GLY A 539 30.64 9.93 4.90
C GLY A 539 31.29 11.30 4.67
N ILE A 540 30.62 12.39 5.07
CA ILE A 540 31.16 13.75 4.98
C ILE A 540 32.39 13.92 5.86
N LEU A 541 32.29 13.55 7.14
CA LEU A 541 33.39 13.65 8.10
C LEU A 541 34.58 12.79 7.67
N GLY A 542 34.33 11.55 7.25
CA GLY A 542 35.36 10.65 6.72
C GLY A 542 36.06 11.23 5.48
N THR A 543 35.30 11.84 4.56
CA THR A 543 35.87 12.51 3.38
C THR A 543 36.79 13.66 3.79
N LEU A 544 36.35 14.52 4.72
CA LEU A 544 37.14 15.65 5.20
C LEU A 544 38.41 15.19 5.94
N ILE A 545 38.30 14.22 6.84
CA ILE A 545 39.43 13.67 7.61
C ILE A 545 40.45 13.01 6.68
N ILE A 546 40.01 12.14 5.77
CA ILE A 546 40.91 11.44 4.84
C ILE A 546 41.62 12.45 3.93
N THR A 547 40.89 13.45 3.42
CA THR A 547 41.47 14.52 2.58
C THR A 547 42.54 15.29 3.34
N ALA A 548 42.24 15.73 4.57
CA ALA A 548 43.17 16.47 5.41
C ALA A 548 44.39 15.61 5.79
N LEU A 549 44.18 14.33 6.15
CA LEU A 549 45.24 13.41 6.53
C LEU A 549 46.17 13.10 5.36
N ILE A 550 45.62 12.88 4.16
CA ILE A 550 46.43 12.67 2.95
C ILE A 550 47.18 13.95 2.59
N GLY A 551 46.51 15.10 2.60
CA GLY A 551 47.16 16.39 2.34
C GLY A 551 48.31 16.67 3.30
N TRP A 552 48.10 16.45 4.60
CA TRP A 552 49.14 16.56 5.63
C TRP A 552 50.28 15.56 5.42
N ALA A 553 49.96 14.29 5.13
CA ALA A 553 50.96 13.26 4.92
C ALA A 553 51.81 13.54 3.67
N VAL A 554 51.18 13.97 2.58
CA VAL A 554 51.86 14.41 1.35
C VAL A 554 52.76 15.62 1.64
N TYR A 555 52.27 16.62 2.38
CA TYR A 555 53.06 17.78 2.78
C TYR A 555 54.27 17.39 3.65
N ARG A 556 54.09 16.44 4.58
CA ARG A 556 55.12 16.05 5.55
C ARG A 556 56.18 15.11 5.00
N TYR A 557 55.79 14.18 4.13
CA TYR A 557 56.62 13.09 3.64
C TYR A 557 56.97 13.19 2.15
N GLY A 558 56.32 14.06 1.39
CA GLY A 558 56.51 14.18 -0.06
C GLY A 558 55.88 13.01 -0.84
N PHE A 559 55.69 13.19 -2.15
CA PHE A 559 55.02 12.18 -3.00
C PHE A 559 55.90 10.94 -3.25
N ALA A 560 57.17 11.14 -3.59
CA ALA A 560 58.06 10.08 -4.08
C ALA A 560 59.09 9.61 -3.06
N GLN A 561 59.13 10.20 -1.86
CA GLN A 561 60.15 9.82 -0.87
C GLN A 561 59.76 8.53 -0.14
N PRO A 562 60.73 7.65 0.17
CA PRO A 562 60.49 6.46 0.97
C PRO A 562 60.11 6.83 2.41
N LEU A 563 59.04 6.23 2.92
CA LEU A 563 58.55 6.51 4.27
C LEU A 563 59.48 5.87 5.30
N ARG A 564 60.20 6.69 6.08
CA ARG A 564 61.01 6.28 7.24
C ARG A 564 61.90 5.04 6.99
N GLY A 565 62.62 5.00 5.86
CA GLY A 565 63.54 3.92 5.53
C GLY A 565 62.89 2.63 5.00
N THR A 566 61.58 2.64 4.74
CA THR A 566 60.89 1.54 4.04
C THR A 566 60.89 1.77 2.53
N TRP A 567 60.60 0.74 1.73
CA TRP A 567 60.39 0.85 0.28
C TRP A 567 59.06 1.54 -0.09
N LEU A 568 58.17 1.76 0.89
CA LEU A 568 56.83 2.26 0.67
C LEU A 568 56.85 3.78 0.50
N THR A 569 56.30 4.28 -0.61
CA THR A 569 56.12 5.72 -0.85
C THR A 569 54.68 6.13 -0.60
N MET A 570 54.44 7.43 -0.42
CA MET A 570 53.07 7.96 -0.31
C MET A 570 52.21 7.57 -1.52
N ARG A 571 52.79 7.43 -2.72
CA ARG A 571 52.09 6.96 -3.93
C ARG A 571 51.60 5.52 -3.81
N TRP A 572 52.40 4.62 -3.22
CA TRP A 572 51.97 3.23 -2.98
C TRP A 572 50.84 3.18 -1.95
N VAL A 573 50.93 3.96 -0.87
CA VAL A 573 49.88 4.04 0.15
C VAL A 573 48.57 4.53 -0.45
N THR A 574 48.59 5.66 -1.16
CA THR A 574 47.39 6.21 -1.80
C THR A 574 46.85 5.29 -2.90
N GLY A 575 47.72 4.58 -3.63
CA GLY A 575 47.33 3.58 -4.61
C GLY A 575 46.58 2.39 -3.99
N LEU A 576 47.08 1.83 -2.90
CA LEU A 576 46.43 0.72 -2.17
C LEU A 576 45.11 1.15 -1.54
N VAL A 577 45.07 2.33 -0.91
CA VAL A 577 43.84 2.88 -0.34
C VAL A 577 42.81 3.19 -1.44
N GLY A 578 43.25 3.74 -2.57
CA GLY A 578 42.41 3.98 -3.74
C GLY A 578 41.84 2.68 -4.33
N LEU A 579 42.67 1.64 -4.45
CA LEU A 579 42.23 0.31 -4.91
C LEU A 579 41.19 -0.31 -3.95
N ALA A 580 41.42 -0.23 -2.65
CA ALA A 580 40.45 -0.68 -1.64
C ALA A 580 39.14 0.12 -1.74
N GLY A 581 39.22 1.43 -1.96
CA GLY A 581 38.08 2.29 -2.23
C GLY A 581 37.28 1.84 -3.46
N ILE A 582 37.94 1.61 -4.60
CA ILE A 582 37.31 1.11 -5.83
C ILE A 582 36.65 -0.26 -5.59
N ALA A 583 37.33 -1.19 -4.90
CA ALA A 583 36.76 -2.49 -4.56
C ALA A 583 35.48 -2.33 -3.72
N GLY A 584 35.47 -1.40 -2.75
CA GLY A 584 34.30 -1.04 -1.97
C GLY A 584 33.16 -0.46 -2.82
N VAL A 585 33.46 0.45 -3.74
CA VAL A 585 32.49 1.03 -4.70
C VAL A 585 31.83 -0.07 -5.56
N MET A 586 32.59 -1.11 -5.95
CA MET A 586 32.09 -2.23 -6.76
C MET A 586 31.17 -3.20 -6.01
N THR A 587 31.04 -3.08 -4.69
CA THR A 587 30.09 -3.91 -3.92
C THR A 587 28.63 -3.59 -4.22
N TYR A 588 28.29 -2.33 -4.54
CA TYR A 588 26.93 -1.92 -4.89
C TYR A 588 26.37 -2.61 -6.15
N PRO A 589 27.05 -2.58 -7.33
CA PRO A 589 26.55 -3.27 -8.52
C PRO A 589 26.46 -4.79 -8.33
N VAL A 590 27.31 -5.38 -7.47
CA VAL A 590 27.25 -6.80 -7.08
C VAL A 590 26.05 -7.10 -6.18
N ARG A 591 25.73 -6.22 -5.23
CA ARG A 591 24.59 -6.38 -4.32
C ARG A 591 23.25 -6.15 -5.02
N LYS A 592 23.16 -5.23 -5.98
CA LYS A 592 21.92 -4.87 -6.70
C LYS A 592 21.13 -6.06 -7.26
N PRO A 593 21.72 -7.07 -7.94
CA PRO A 593 20.99 -8.25 -8.41
C PRO A 593 20.56 -9.24 -7.30
N ILE A 594 21.08 -9.11 -6.07
CA ILE A 594 20.77 -10.01 -4.95
C ILE A 594 19.56 -9.46 -4.17
N TYR A 595 18.37 -9.51 -4.77
CA TYR A 595 17.17 -8.86 -4.22
C TYR A 595 16.28 -9.77 -3.34
N ARG A 596 16.51 -11.10 -3.32
CA ARG A 596 15.71 -12.08 -2.57
C ARG A 596 16.32 -12.53 -1.24
N ARG A 597 17.51 -12.01 -0.89
CA ARG A 597 18.25 -12.39 0.34
C ARG A 597 18.44 -11.17 1.23
N ARG A 598 18.56 -11.40 2.54
CA ARG A 598 18.82 -10.35 3.53
C ARG A 598 20.29 -9.91 3.49
N ALA A 599 20.59 -8.92 2.66
CA ALA A 599 21.92 -8.33 2.51
C ALA A 599 21.96 -6.82 2.84
N GLY A 600 21.09 -6.36 3.75
CA GLY A 600 20.92 -4.95 4.13
C GLY A 600 20.31 -4.07 3.03
N ALA A 601 19.67 -2.97 3.41
CA ALA A 601 18.90 -2.13 2.48
C ALA A 601 19.78 -1.47 1.40
N LEU A 602 19.31 -1.49 0.15
CA LEU A 602 20.05 -1.07 -1.05
C LEU A 602 20.50 0.39 -0.96
N ARG A 603 19.71 1.23 -0.30
CA ARG A 603 20.04 2.65 -0.07
C ARG A 603 21.37 2.86 0.65
N TYR A 604 21.72 2.01 1.62
CA TYR A 604 22.98 2.15 2.35
C TYR A 604 24.16 1.73 1.48
N TRP A 605 23.97 0.74 0.61
CA TRP A 605 24.97 0.37 -0.39
C TRP A 605 25.17 1.47 -1.43
N LEU A 606 24.10 2.16 -1.83
CA LEU A 606 24.19 3.32 -2.72
C LEU A 606 24.93 4.48 -2.04
N LEU A 607 24.60 4.79 -0.78
CA LEU A 607 25.32 5.81 -0.02
C LEU A 607 26.80 5.46 0.12
N ALA A 608 27.13 4.21 0.47
CA ALA A 608 28.50 3.73 0.51
C ALA A 608 29.20 3.87 -0.84
N HIS A 609 28.56 3.50 -1.95
CA HIS A 609 29.09 3.67 -3.30
C HIS A 609 29.42 5.13 -3.63
N ILE A 610 28.54 6.06 -3.28
CA ILE A 610 28.75 7.50 -3.52
C ILE A 610 29.92 8.02 -2.67
N TYR A 611 29.91 7.80 -1.35
CA TYR A 611 30.94 8.34 -0.48
C TYR A 611 32.30 7.67 -0.68
N LEU A 612 32.36 6.34 -0.84
CA LEU A 612 33.60 5.65 -1.18
C LEU A 612 34.12 6.08 -2.56
N GLY A 613 33.22 6.38 -3.50
CA GLY A 613 33.57 6.91 -4.82
C GLY A 613 34.24 8.28 -4.71
N VAL A 614 33.66 9.20 -3.93
CA VAL A 614 34.24 10.54 -3.68
C VAL A 614 35.59 10.43 -2.97
N ILE A 615 35.69 9.60 -1.92
CA ILE A 615 36.93 9.39 -1.18
C ILE A 615 38.01 8.79 -2.10
N ALA A 616 37.69 7.74 -2.85
CA ALA A 616 38.60 7.12 -3.81
C ALA A 616 39.02 8.13 -4.89
N GLY A 617 38.09 8.95 -5.38
CA GLY A 617 38.33 10.11 -6.25
C GLY A 617 39.44 11.00 -5.75
N ILE A 618 39.28 11.52 -4.53
CA ILE A 618 40.26 12.41 -3.90
C ILE A 618 41.60 11.70 -3.69
N VAL A 619 41.60 10.49 -3.15
CA VAL A 619 42.81 9.70 -2.89
C VAL A 619 43.59 9.47 -4.20
N LEU A 620 42.90 9.12 -5.28
CA LEU A 620 43.51 8.80 -6.57
C LEU A 620 44.02 10.06 -7.30
N LEU A 621 43.39 11.23 -7.11
CA LEU A 621 43.95 12.50 -7.55
C LEU A 621 45.33 12.75 -6.90
N PHE A 622 45.49 12.47 -5.60
CA PHE A 622 46.79 12.53 -4.94
C PHE A 622 47.75 11.41 -5.39
N HIS A 623 47.25 10.24 -5.82
CA HIS A 623 48.09 9.15 -6.35
C HIS A 623 48.74 9.51 -7.71
N GLY A 624 47.99 10.16 -8.59
CA GLY A 624 48.44 10.55 -9.94
C GLY A 624 49.55 11.61 -9.93
N GLY A 625 49.51 12.55 -9.00
CA GLY A 625 50.43 13.70 -8.97
C GLY A 625 50.16 14.68 -10.14
N SER A 626 51.07 15.62 -10.38
CA SER A 626 50.89 16.71 -11.36
C SER A 626 51.24 16.37 -12.81
N HIS A 627 51.65 15.14 -13.10
CA HIS A 627 52.11 14.73 -14.44
C HIS A 627 51.26 13.55 -14.94
N GLY A 628 50.76 13.63 -16.18
CA GLY A 628 49.87 12.60 -16.78
C GLY A 628 50.54 11.24 -17.05
N GLY A 629 51.84 11.11 -16.82
CA GLY A 629 52.61 9.88 -17.07
C GLY A 629 52.64 9.49 -18.55
N GLY A 630 52.60 8.18 -18.83
CA GLY A 630 52.52 7.64 -20.19
C GLY A 630 51.08 7.53 -20.72
N LEU A 631 50.92 7.03 -21.95
CA LEU A 631 49.60 6.90 -22.59
C LEU A 631 48.61 6.11 -21.73
N LEU A 632 49.02 4.97 -21.16
CA LEU A 632 48.16 4.14 -20.31
C LEU A 632 47.63 4.91 -19.10
N THR A 633 48.51 5.62 -18.37
CA THR A 633 48.12 6.37 -17.17
C THR A 633 47.25 7.57 -17.51
N ALA A 634 47.55 8.28 -18.59
CA ALA A 634 46.73 9.40 -19.05
C ALA A 634 45.32 8.93 -19.46
N THR A 635 45.21 7.83 -20.21
CA THR A 635 43.90 7.26 -20.58
C THR A 635 43.14 6.74 -19.35
N LEU A 636 43.84 6.10 -18.40
CA LEU A 636 43.23 5.68 -17.14
C LEU A 636 42.66 6.87 -16.36
N MET A 637 43.44 7.95 -16.21
CA MET A 637 43.00 9.18 -15.55
C MET A 637 41.78 9.80 -16.24
N ILE A 638 41.80 9.95 -17.57
CA ILE A 638 40.66 10.48 -18.32
C ILE A 638 39.42 9.59 -18.13
N SER A 639 39.58 8.26 -18.22
CA SER A 639 38.46 7.34 -18.01
C SER A 639 37.90 7.43 -16.59
N PHE A 640 38.75 7.63 -15.58
CA PHE A 640 38.36 7.82 -14.18
C PHE A 640 37.62 9.15 -13.98
N ASP A 641 38.12 10.25 -14.54
CA ASP A 641 37.46 11.55 -14.48
C ASP A 641 36.07 11.50 -15.15
N LEU A 642 35.95 10.77 -16.27
CA LEU A 642 34.66 10.52 -16.91
C LEU A 642 33.70 9.72 -16.00
N VAL A 643 34.19 8.73 -15.23
CA VAL A 643 33.38 8.01 -14.23
C VAL A 643 32.86 8.98 -13.17
N ILE A 644 33.73 9.85 -12.63
CA ILE A 644 33.36 10.84 -11.61
C ILE A 644 32.33 11.83 -12.15
N LEU A 645 32.62 12.47 -13.29
CA LEU A 645 31.74 13.48 -13.89
C LEU A 645 30.37 12.90 -14.25
N SER A 646 30.33 11.72 -14.86
CA SER A 646 29.07 11.04 -15.18
C SER A 646 28.30 10.61 -13.92
N GLY A 647 28.99 10.19 -12.86
CA GLY A 647 28.38 9.84 -11.57
C GLY A 647 27.78 11.05 -10.84
N LEU A 648 28.51 12.18 -10.79
CA LEU A 648 28.03 13.43 -10.23
C LEU A 648 26.83 13.99 -11.00
N PHE A 649 26.88 13.93 -12.34
CA PHE A 649 25.76 14.28 -13.19
C PHE A 649 24.53 13.40 -12.89
N GLY A 650 24.72 12.09 -12.74
CA GLY A 650 23.65 11.17 -12.31
C GLY A 650 23.04 11.54 -10.96
N LEU A 651 23.87 11.88 -9.96
CA LEU A 651 23.41 12.33 -8.66
C LEU A 651 22.57 13.60 -8.75
N ALA A 652 23.00 14.58 -9.55
CA ALA A 652 22.24 15.81 -9.80
C ALA A 652 20.89 15.52 -10.47
N CYS A 653 20.87 14.64 -11.49
CA CYS A 653 19.63 14.21 -12.14
C CYS A 653 18.64 13.58 -11.14
N TYR A 654 19.09 12.70 -10.25
CA TYR A 654 18.23 12.07 -9.24
C TYR A 654 17.73 13.02 -8.17
N PHE A 655 18.43 14.13 -7.89
CA PHE A 655 17.99 15.10 -6.91
C PHE A 655 17.00 16.13 -7.48
N ILE A 656 17.15 16.47 -8.76
CA ILE A 656 16.42 17.56 -9.40
C ILE A 656 15.20 17.06 -10.18
N ALA A 657 15.39 16.07 -11.07
CA ALA A 657 14.33 15.67 -12.00
C ALA A 657 13.06 15.13 -11.30
N PRO A 658 13.15 14.31 -10.24
CA PRO A 658 11.96 13.82 -9.54
C PRO A 658 11.04 14.92 -9.00
N ARG A 659 11.59 15.96 -8.38
CA ARG A 659 10.79 17.07 -7.82
C ARG A 659 10.10 17.89 -8.89
N ILE A 660 10.76 18.06 -10.04
CA ILE A 660 10.17 18.76 -11.19
C ILE A 660 9.02 17.90 -11.75
N MET A 661 9.23 16.58 -11.90
CA MET A 661 8.20 15.66 -12.37
C MET A 661 6.96 15.66 -11.46
N THR A 662 7.12 15.48 -10.14
CA THR A 662 5.99 15.54 -9.18
C THR A 662 5.16 16.81 -9.40
N SER A 663 5.83 17.95 -9.58
CA SER A 663 5.15 19.23 -9.72
C SER A 663 4.45 19.45 -11.06
N ILE A 664 4.84 18.72 -12.11
CA ILE A 664 4.21 18.77 -13.44
C ILE A 664 3.12 17.71 -13.56
N GLU A 665 3.31 16.54 -12.99
CA GLU A 665 2.46 15.40 -13.33
C GLU A 665 1.14 15.43 -12.57
N GLY A 666 1.15 15.83 -11.29
CA GLY A 666 -0.01 15.70 -10.40
C GLY A 666 -0.41 14.24 -10.15
N ASP A 667 -0.18 13.34 -11.11
CA ASP A 667 -0.43 11.91 -11.10
C ASP A 667 0.83 11.12 -11.47
N PRO A 668 1.07 9.93 -10.92
CA PRO A 668 2.28 9.15 -11.17
C PRO A 668 2.18 8.30 -12.45
N LEU A 669 2.27 8.93 -13.62
CA LEU A 669 2.17 8.21 -14.89
C LEU A 669 3.43 7.37 -15.14
N LEU A 670 3.24 6.21 -15.76
CA LEU A 670 4.34 5.42 -16.26
C LEU A 670 4.86 6.02 -17.56
N ILE A 671 6.14 5.81 -17.87
CA ILE A 671 6.72 6.31 -19.13
C ILE A 671 6.02 5.66 -20.34
N GLU A 672 5.59 4.41 -20.21
CA GLU A 672 4.79 3.69 -21.20
C GLU A 672 3.45 4.41 -21.46
N ASP A 673 2.76 4.83 -20.39
CA ASP A 673 1.48 5.55 -20.46
C ASP A 673 1.67 6.95 -21.08
N LEU A 674 2.76 7.65 -20.73
CA LEU A 674 3.13 8.93 -21.33
C LEU A 674 3.45 8.80 -22.82
N GLU A 675 4.18 7.75 -23.22
CA GLU A 675 4.50 7.49 -24.62
C GLU A 675 3.24 7.16 -25.44
N GLY A 676 2.31 6.39 -24.88
CA GLY A 676 0.99 6.13 -25.48
C GLY A 676 0.13 7.40 -25.57
N ARG A 677 0.11 8.22 -24.52
CA ARG A 677 -0.62 9.50 -24.54
C ARG A 677 -0.01 10.47 -25.56
N ARG A 678 1.32 10.46 -25.74
CA ARG A 678 2.00 11.23 -26.78
C ARG A 678 1.58 10.80 -28.18
N THR A 679 1.44 9.50 -28.45
CA THR A 679 0.99 9.02 -29.76
C THR A 679 -0.46 9.41 -30.02
N GLU A 680 -1.36 9.20 -29.05
CA GLU A 680 -2.77 9.59 -29.13
C GLU A 680 -2.93 11.10 -29.42
N LEU A 681 -2.23 11.95 -28.66
CA LEU A 681 -2.29 13.41 -28.85
C LEU A 681 -1.76 13.83 -30.24
N ARG A 682 -0.77 13.13 -30.78
CA ARG A 682 -0.25 13.41 -32.13
C ARG A 682 -1.25 12.98 -33.21
N GLU A 683 -1.92 11.85 -33.03
CA GLU A 683 -3.00 11.40 -33.91
C GLU A 683 -4.20 12.34 -33.87
N GLU A 684 -4.61 12.79 -32.69
CA GLU A 684 -5.68 13.79 -32.53
C GLU A 684 -5.32 15.11 -33.24
N LEU A 685 -4.08 15.60 -33.09
CA LEU A 685 -3.60 16.80 -33.79
C LEU A 685 -3.55 16.60 -35.31
N ALA A 686 -3.12 15.44 -35.79
CA ALA A 686 -3.13 15.11 -37.21
C ALA A 686 -4.57 15.08 -37.77
N GLY A 687 -5.51 14.53 -37.01
CA GLY A 687 -6.93 14.54 -37.33
C GLY A 687 -7.54 15.94 -37.38
N ILE A 688 -7.13 16.84 -36.47
CA ILE A 688 -7.51 18.26 -36.54
C ILE A 688 -6.91 18.91 -37.78
N ASN A 689 -5.63 18.66 -38.10
CA ASN A 689 -4.95 19.22 -39.27
C ASN A 689 -5.62 18.79 -40.59
N GLY A 690 -6.09 17.54 -40.66
CA GLY A 690 -6.82 17.01 -41.80
C GLY A 690 -8.20 17.65 -42.02
N LYS A 691 -8.87 18.09 -40.95
CA LYS A 691 -10.16 18.80 -41.00
C LYS A 691 -10.01 20.32 -41.12
N ALA A 692 -8.82 20.85 -40.86
CA ALA A 692 -8.53 22.28 -40.92
C ALA A 692 -8.47 22.79 -42.36
N ASP A 693 -9.04 23.96 -42.58
CA ASP A 693 -8.82 24.78 -43.78
C ASP A 693 -7.44 25.44 -43.75
N GLU A 694 -7.01 26.04 -44.86
CA GLU A 694 -5.66 26.60 -45.01
C GLU A 694 -5.34 27.65 -43.92
N GLN A 695 -6.31 28.51 -43.57
CA GLN A 695 -6.14 29.52 -42.52
C GLN A 695 -5.94 28.89 -41.14
N LEU A 696 -6.74 27.90 -40.76
CA LEU A 696 -6.60 27.22 -39.47
C LEU A 696 -5.30 26.40 -39.43
N ARG A 697 -4.95 25.71 -40.53
CA ARG A 697 -3.70 24.95 -40.66
C ARG A 697 -2.49 25.85 -40.43
N ASP A 698 -2.52 27.06 -40.99
CA ASP A 698 -1.45 28.04 -40.84
C ASP A 698 -1.29 28.52 -39.39
N LEU A 699 -2.41 28.82 -38.71
CA LEU A 699 -2.41 29.22 -37.30
C LEU A 699 -1.85 28.12 -36.40
N VAL A 700 -2.21 26.86 -36.66
CA VAL A 700 -1.71 25.70 -35.91
C VAL A 700 -0.20 25.51 -36.14
N GLU A 701 0.25 25.46 -37.40
CA GLU A 701 1.64 25.15 -37.71
C GLU A 701 2.62 26.30 -37.45
N ARG A 702 2.25 27.55 -37.77
CA ARG A 702 3.17 28.68 -37.61
C ARG A 702 3.14 29.27 -36.21
N ARG A 703 1.96 29.31 -35.56
CA ARG A 703 1.77 30.05 -34.31
C ARG A 703 1.73 29.14 -33.09
N LEU A 704 0.82 28.17 -33.03
CA LEU A 704 0.74 27.25 -31.89
C LEU A 704 2.04 26.45 -31.74
N ARG A 705 2.52 25.83 -32.83
CA ARG A 705 3.75 25.03 -32.79
C ARG A 705 4.96 25.85 -32.36
N ARG A 706 5.14 27.06 -32.92
CA ARG A 706 6.27 27.94 -32.57
C ARG A 706 6.22 28.38 -31.10
N HIS A 707 5.02 28.66 -30.58
CA HIS A 707 4.84 29.07 -29.19
C HIS A 707 5.13 27.91 -28.22
N PHE A 708 4.38 26.80 -28.33
CA PHE A 708 4.46 25.69 -27.37
C PHE A 708 5.77 24.91 -27.47
N PHE A 709 6.35 24.75 -28.66
CA PHE A 709 7.62 24.03 -28.83
C PHE A 709 8.87 24.91 -28.66
N SER A 710 8.71 26.17 -28.26
CA SER A 710 9.84 27.03 -27.92
C SER A 710 10.62 26.49 -26.70
N LEU A 711 11.89 26.88 -26.61
CA LEU A 711 12.73 26.57 -25.44
C LEU A 711 12.24 27.30 -24.20
N SER A 712 11.78 28.55 -24.34
CA SER A 712 11.22 29.33 -23.23
C SER A 712 9.97 28.66 -22.63
N TYR A 713 9.07 28.15 -23.47
CA TYR A 713 7.89 27.43 -22.99
C TYR A 713 8.26 26.11 -22.31
N LEU A 714 9.29 25.39 -22.79
CA LEU A 714 9.80 24.20 -22.12
C LEU A 714 10.37 24.53 -20.73
N MET A 715 11.20 25.56 -20.64
CA MET A 715 11.79 25.98 -19.37
C MET A 715 10.71 26.46 -18.39
N ARG A 716 9.65 27.11 -18.89
CA ARG A 716 8.47 27.45 -18.08
C ARG A 716 7.86 26.20 -17.43
N GLN A 717 7.71 25.09 -18.16
CA GLN A 717 7.20 23.83 -17.60
C GLN A 717 8.06 23.29 -16.45
N TYR A 718 9.39 23.47 -16.52
CA TYR A 718 10.30 22.95 -15.50
C TYR A 718 10.46 23.86 -14.27
N LEU A 719 10.28 25.17 -14.46
CA LEU A 719 10.51 26.18 -13.42
C LEU A 719 9.23 26.60 -12.70
N GLN A 720 8.07 26.58 -13.38
CA GLN A 720 6.80 27.01 -12.81
C GLN A 720 5.92 25.80 -12.50
N ARG A 721 5.43 25.73 -11.26
CA ARG A 721 4.43 24.74 -10.84
C ARG A 721 3.05 25.24 -11.26
N GLU A 722 2.50 24.67 -12.32
CA GLU A 722 1.17 25.01 -12.82
C GLU A 722 0.33 23.72 -12.98
N GLU A 723 -0.83 23.71 -12.32
CA GLU A 723 -1.91 22.75 -12.57
C GLU A 723 -2.27 22.70 -14.07
N LEU A 724 -2.63 21.53 -14.58
CA LEU A 724 -2.97 21.37 -16.01
C LEU A 724 -4.14 22.27 -16.38
N SER A 725 -5.16 22.36 -15.52
CA SER A 725 -6.33 23.22 -15.71
C SER A 725 -5.94 24.70 -15.82
N ALA A 726 -5.04 25.17 -14.96
CA ALA A 726 -4.52 26.54 -14.98
C ALA A 726 -3.68 26.82 -16.22
N LEU A 727 -2.84 25.87 -16.64
CA LEU A 727 -2.04 25.95 -17.87
C LEU A 727 -2.95 26.06 -19.10
N LEU A 728 -3.96 25.20 -19.21
CA LEU A 728 -4.92 25.22 -20.31
C LEU A 728 -5.74 26.51 -20.32
N ALA A 729 -6.17 27.01 -19.16
CA ALA A 729 -6.88 28.28 -19.06
C ALA A 729 -6.02 29.47 -19.54
N LYS A 730 -4.74 29.53 -19.12
CA LYS A 730 -3.78 30.55 -19.60
C LYS A 730 -3.56 30.43 -21.11
N ALA A 731 -3.37 29.22 -21.61
CA ALA A 731 -3.21 28.98 -23.05
C ALA A 731 -4.42 29.47 -23.86
N ARG A 732 -5.65 29.19 -23.41
CA ARG A 732 -6.86 29.73 -24.05
C ARG A 732 -6.88 31.27 -24.05
N LEU A 733 -6.44 31.89 -22.96
CA LEU A 733 -6.41 33.35 -22.84
C LEU A 733 -5.33 33.98 -23.74
N GLU A 734 -4.17 33.35 -23.86
CA GLU A 734 -3.05 33.79 -24.72
C GLU A 734 -3.43 33.82 -26.21
N PHE A 735 -4.28 32.90 -26.67
CA PHE A 735 -4.73 32.79 -28.07
C PHE A 735 -6.13 33.37 -28.34
N LYS A 736 -6.65 34.18 -27.42
CA LYS A 736 -8.01 34.76 -27.51
C LYS A 736 -8.22 35.62 -28.75
N ASN A 737 -7.19 36.38 -29.15
CA ASN A 737 -7.30 37.29 -30.28
C ASN A 737 -7.37 36.52 -31.61
N GLU A 738 -6.59 35.45 -31.73
CA GLU A 738 -6.55 34.55 -32.88
C GLU A 738 -7.86 33.78 -33.00
N MET A 739 -8.42 33.33 -31.88
CA MET A 739 -9.78 32.75 -31.85
C MET A 739 -10.84 33.72 -32.36
N ALA A 740 -10.69 35.02 -32.11
CA ALA A 740 -11.62 36.03 -32.59
C ALA A 740 -11.52 36.28 -34.11
N THR A 741 -10.42 35.90 -34.76
CA THR A 741 -10.24 36.01 -36.22
C THR A 741 -10.88 34.85 -37.01
N LEU A 742 -11.46 33.87 -36.32
CA LEU A 742 -12.11 32.71 -36.93
C LEU A 742 -13.63 32.94 -36.95
N ASP A 743 -14.17 33.14 -38.14
CA ASP A 743 -15.57 33.52 -38.35
C ASP A 743 -16.57 32.39 -38.01
N ASP A 744 -16.12 31.14 -38.09
CA ASP A 744 -16.95 29.95 -37.89
C ASP A 744 -16.80 29.37 -36.48
N LYS A 745 -17.93 28.93 -35.89
CA LYS A 745 -17.97 28.25 -34.60
C LYS A 745 -17.25 26.90 -34.64
N GLU A 746 -17.34 26.17 -35.75
CA GLU A 746 -16.65 24.89 -35.90
C GLU A 746 -15.14 25.07 -35.95
N LYS A 747 -14.65 26.04 -36.73
CA LYS A 747 -13.22 26.42 -36.77
C LYS A 747 -12.69 26.86 -35.40
N ARG A 748 -13.45 27.68 -34.66
CA ARG A 748 -13.09 28.09 -33.29
C ARG A 748 -12.96 26.90 -32.34
N ASN A 749 -13.89 25.94 -32.41
CA ASN A 749 -13.82 24.72 -31.59
C ASN A 749 -12.63 23.83 -31.97
N LEU A 750 -12.34 23.68 -33.26
CA LEU A 750 -11.16 22.93 -33.73
C LEU A 750 -9.86 23.59 -33.27
N PHE A 751 -9.77 24.93 -33.34
CA PHE A 751 -8.60 25.67 -32.87
C PHE A 751 -8.42 25.59 -31.35
N LEU A 752 -9.51 25.68 -30.57
CA LEU A 752 -9.49 25.45 -29.12
C LEU A 752 -8.96 24.06 -28.76
N ARG A 753 -9.46 23.02 -29.43
CA ARG A 753 -8.93 21.66 -29.27
C ARG A 753 -7.46 21.59 -29.64
N ALA A 754 -7.04 22.23 -30.73
CA ALA A 754 -5.64 22.27 -31.14
C ALA A 754 -4.75 22.94 -30.07
N ILE A 755 -5.17 24.06 -29.47
CA ILE A 755 -4.47 24.73 -28.37
C ILE A 755 -4.30 23.76 -27.19
N GLU A 756 -5.40 23.15 -26.74
CA GLU A 756 -5.39 22.25 -25.59
C GLU A 756 -4.53 21.01 -25.84
N ARG A 757 -4.63 20.39 -27.02
CA ARG A 757 -3.83 19.22 -27.38
C ARG A 757 -2.35 19.55 -27.55
N THR A 758 -2.01 20.70 -28.13
CA THR A 758 -0.62 21.11 -28.30
C THR A 758 0.03 21.44 -26.95
N ALA A 759 -0.68 22.15 -26.08
CA ALA A 759 -0.24 22.46 -24.73
C ALA A 759 -0.04 21.19 -23.89
N THR A 760 -1.00 20.27 -23.94
CA THR A 760 -0.92 18.98 -23.25
C THR A 760 0.21 18.11 -23.81
N LEU A 761 0.38 18.05 -25.13
CA LEU A 761 1.46 17.33 -25.79
C LEU A 761 2.82 17.84 -25.33
N ARG A 762 3.00 19.16 -25.20
CA ARG A 762 4.25 19.74 -24.72
C ARG A 762 4.54 19.36 -23.27
N ARG A 763 3.52 19.33 -22.41
CA ARG A 763 3.65 18.86 -21.02
C ARG A 763 4.03 17.37 -20.96
N VAL A 764 3.39 16.54 -21.78
CA VAL A 764 3.73 15.10 -21.88
C VAL A 764 5.17 14.90 -22.38
N GLU A 765 5.60 15.66 -23.39
CA GLU A 765 6.98 15.60 -23.87
C GLU A 765 7.99 16.05 -22.81
N SER A 766 7.66 17.08 -22.03
CA SER A 766 8.55 17.58 -20.97
C SER A 766 8.78 16.52 -19.89
N LEU A 767 7.73 15.77 -19.50
CA LEU A 767 7.80 14.61 -18.59
C LEU A 767 8.61 13.46 -19.17
N ILE A 768 8.40 13.12 -20.45
CA ILE A 768 9.18 12.08 -21.15
C ILE A 768 10.68 12.44 -21.15
N TYR A 769 11.03 13.71 -21.38
CA TYR A 769 12.43 14.16 -21.34
C TYR A 769 13.03 14.03 -19.94
N LEU A 770 12.30 14.40 -18.88
CA LEU A 770 12.75 14.21 -17.49
C LEU A 770 12.95 12.73 -17.15
N HIS A 771 12.03 11.86 -17.58
CA HIS A 771 12.17 10.41 -17.45
C HIS A 771 13.42 9.87 -18.15
N ARG A 772 13.71 10.33 -19.37
CA ARG A 772 14.90 9.91 -20.13
C ARG A 772 16.17 10.44 -19.49
N LEU A 773 16.16 11.66 -18.96
CA LEU A 773 17.30 12.28 -18.27
C LEU A 773 17.81 11.42 -17.10
N LEU A 774 16.90 10.77 -16.36
CA LEU A 774 17.26 9.82 -15.28
C LEU A 774 18.08 8.61 -15.76
N ARG A 775 18.12 8.33 -17.07
CA ARG A 775 18.87 7.21 -17.67
C ARG A 775 20.08 7.60 -18.50
N VAL A 776 20.06 8.79 -19.12
CA VAL A 776 21.10 9.23 -20.07
C VAL A 776 22.52 9.08 -19.54
N TRP A 777 22.73 9.33 -18.24
CA TRP A 777 24.04 9.27 -17.61
C TRP A 777 24.57 7.85 -17.35
N ILE A 778 23.70 6.84 -17.28
CA ILE A 778 24.06 5.46 -16.88
C ILE A 778 25.00 4.83 -17.89
N ALA A 779 24.70 4.92 -19.18
CA ALA A 779 25.51 4.29 -20.22
C ALA A 779 26.94 4.87 -20.27
N PRO A 780 27.15 6.21 -20.33
CA PRO A 780 28.49 6.80 -20.21
C PRO A 780 29.22 6.37 -18.92
N HIS A 781 28.52 6.31 -17.79
CA HIS A 781 29.12 5.92 -16.51
C HIS A 781 29.59 4.45 -16.51
N VAL A 782 28.77 3.52 -17.02
CA VAL A 782 29.12 2.10 -17.08
C VAL A 782 30.24 1.83 -18.08
N ILE A 783 30.23 2.47 -19.25
CA ILE A 783 31.29 2.32 -20.27
C ILE A 783 32.62 2.83 -19.70
N SER A 784 32.64 4.06 -19.15
CA SER A 784 33.84 4.64 -18.56
C SER A 784 34.35 3.81 -17.39
N THR A 785 33.47 3.27 -16.54
CA THR A 785 33.85 2.37 -15.44
C THR A 785 34.48 1.08 -15.95
N SER A 786 33.90 0.47 -16.98
CA SER A 786 34.42 -0.78 -17.56
C SER A 786 35.80 -0.58 -18.19
N LEU A 787 35.96 0.52 -18.94
CA LEU A 787 37.24 0.91 -19.52
C LEU A 787 38.28 1.20 -18.41
N MET A 788 37.88 1.99 -17.40
CA MET A 788 38.73 2.32 -16.25
C MET A 788 39.18 1.06 -15.50
N LEU A 789 38.31 0.10 -15.22
CA LEU A 789 38.67 -1.16 -14.54
C LEU A 789 39.68 -1.99 -15.35
N ALA A 790 39.49 -2.08 -16.68
CA ALA A 790 40.42 -2.80 -17.56
C ALA A 790 41.80 -2.12 -17.59
N LEU A 791 41.82 -0.79 -17.71
CA LEU A 791 43.05 0.00 -17.69
C LEU A 791 43.72 -0.01 -16.31
N LEU A 792 42.95 -0.03 -15.22
CA LEU A 792 43.45 -0.13 -13.86
C LEU A 792 44.15 -1.47 -13.64
N PHE A 793 43.56 -2.57 -14.12
CA PHE A 793 44.21 -3.88 -14.06
C PHE A 793 45.54 -3.87 -14.80
N ALA A 794 45.56 -3.37 -16.04
CA ALA A 794 46.80 -3.22 -16.81
C ALA A 794 47.83 -2.32 -16.11
N HIS A 795 47.38 -1.23 -15.49
CA HIS A 795 48.23 -0.31 -14.73
C HIS A 795 48.84 -0.98 -13.49
N ILE A 796 48.06 -1.74 -12.72
CA ILE A 796 48.55 -2.49 -11.55
C ILE A 796 49.60 -3.51 -12.00
N VAL A 797 49.34 -4.27 -13.06
CA VAL A 797 50.31 -5.21 -13.63
C VAL A 797 51.58 -4.47 -14.06
N GLN A 798 51.46 -3.35 -14.77
CA GLN A 798 52.63 -2.57 -15.20
C GLN A 798 53.45 -2.08 -14.00
N VAL A 799 52.81 -1.48 -13.00
CA VAL A 799 53.52 -0.93 -11.83
C VAL A 799 54.16 -2.05 -10.99
N VAL A 800 53.45 -3.17 -10.76
CA VAL A 800 53.98 -4.29 -9.97
C VAL A 800 55.13 -5.00 -10.71
N PHE A 801 55.05 -5.21 -12.01
CA PHE A 801 56.09 -5.95 -12.73
C PHE A 801 57.30 -5.09 -13.12
N PHE A 802 57.12 -3.80 -13.40
CA PHE A 802 58.19 -2.93 -13.91
C PHE A 802 58.82 -2.00 -12.86
N ASN A 803 58.14 -1.68 -11.75
CA ASN A 803 58.70 -0.85 -10.66
C ASN A 803 59.13 -1.65 -9.40
N VAL A 804 58.91 -2.96 -9.35
CA VAL A 804 59.41 -3.83 -8.25
C VAL A 804 60.80 -4.40 -8.59
N ARG A 805 61.55 -3.76 -9.49
CA ARG A 805 62.96 -4.07 -9.79
C ARG A 805 63.87 -2.94 -9.35
#